data_AF-A0A8H7CPU6-F1
#
_entry.id   AF-A0A8H7CPU6-F1
#
_cell.length_a   1.000
_cell.length_b   1.000
_cell.length_c   1.000
_cell.angle_alpha   90.00
_cell.angle_beta   90.00
_cell.angle_gamma   90.00
#
_symmetry.space_group_name_H-M   'P 1'
#
loop_
_entity.id
_entity.type
_entity.pdbx_description
1 polymer ?
#
loop_
_entity_poly.entity_id
_entity_poly.type
_entity_poly.pdbx_seq_one_letter_code
_entity_poly.pdbx_strand_id
1 'polypeptide(L)'
;MAPLHQFLALFSAFAVISIHAAVSDVQTEKVDPCAAIGGKKWVAPADVRACFSSFKVDPAIKSNILEVISKTLAFHTSVNYQIKAPEPFTQYVHEDLFKDIERISKSEYASDYTLHIDLSRTLKRLNDGHCMWINACYVPLFLNFLPIPLALLTEKDGSQNVYIVPEAFQVASAEFADQISVWQDALSGSLKGKLESLSGAKVLLINGKPPFDAVDANALITGGHEPLGTRQNSFFSSYVRSTTDWAYNMGDFAQQSLPLSDSVDLVIQRVNQTTPDVLTLPYRSRINPETVPFNNSATYRANNCVPVDGTNGMDLHASSVRPSSAATKFQKVSSSSAASKNHLLNVMMDTTPSSDILLPPGLQPTAPTLNGTFGGGAFYMQKDGKTGVLALGSFSDDDSDVMQSGMLEGLLNLKALGATQLIIDVTNNGGGLICIAHWLHRIIIGPKNTTVPLAGLDSKARDGPLARQIVQQIIDKNLDPNQDLMYNPLHYSDANNVQFSATDNWLLPPVNVQINGHADAFSQRLGQDCQPEFFTTTPPDVALFNSSKVIIISNGRCASSCSLFSITMAKEEGVKMVVVGGKNDVQQEYCGTVGGQSADFSSIDTEIKTTQLKDSSLAPPDLLVNGVQGVNWRLSFGVDDPTQPEAWQNHPADLNLPLTPDLVNNPVAIWGSGGVETIRLARGSGSDSSRATRNSKHSKPSRTKYYNSTITMRDHHRLEWW
;
A
#
# COMPACT_ATOMS: atom_id res chain seq x y z
N MET A 1 -78.24 25.75 35.36
CA MET A 1 -77.01 25.08 35.84
C MET A 1 -76.83 23.84 34.99
N ALA A 2 -75.66 23.70 34.36
CA ALA A 2 -75.39 22.69 33.35
C ALA A 2 -75.68 21.25 33.83
N PRO A 3 -76.20 20.39 32.93
CA PRO A 3 -75.99 18.96 33.05
C PRO A 3 -75.41 18.31 31.79
N LEU A 4 -74.69 17.21 32.06
CA LEU A 4 -74.54 15.96 31.30
C LEU A 4 -75.27 15.85 29.95
N HIS A 5 -74.56 15.36 28.92
CA HIS A 5 -74.69 13.96 28.43
C HIS A 5 -73.85 13.72 27.17
N GLN A 6 -73.17 12.57 27.14
CA GLN A 6 -72.68 11.93 25.92
C GLN A 6 -73.87 11.46 25.07
N PHE A 7 -73.76 11.51 23.74
CA PHE A 7 -74.06 10.37 22.84
C PHE A 7 -73.68 10.72 21.40
N LEU A 8 -72.99 9.79 20.73
CA LEU A 8 -72.77 9.74 19.29
C LEU A 8 -74.06 9.35 18.56
N ALA A 9 -74.35 9.99 17.43
CA ALA A 9 -75.02 9.36 16.28
C ALA A 9 -74.74 10.15 14.99
N LEU A 10 -74.48 9.40 13.92
CA LEU A 10 -73.97 9.84 12.62
C LEU A 10 -75.07 10.25 11.61
N PHE A 11 -74.57 10.93 10.55
CA PHE A 11 -75.06 11.04 9.16
C PHE A 11 -76.18 12.05 8.84
N SER A 12 -75.86 13.08 8.04
CA SER A 12 -75.96 13.00 6.56
C SER A 12 -75.58 14.31 5.85
N ALA A 13 -74.91 14.12 4.72
CA ALA A 13 -74.47 14.99 3.64
C ALA A 13 -75.18 16.35 3.40
N PHE A 14 -74.37 17.38 3.11
CA PHE A 14 -74.63 18.36 2.05
C PHE A 14 -73.31 18.79 1.40
N ALA A 15 -73.27 18.77 0.08
CA ALA A 15 -72.12 19.13 -0.75
C ALA A 15 -71.88 20.65 -0.73
N VAL A 16 -70.62 21.06 -0.59
CA VAL A 16 -70.16 22.43 -0.88
C VAL A 16 -69.04 22.34 -1.90
N ILE A 17 -69.27 22.99 -3.05
CA ILE A 17 -68.33 23.17 -4.13
C ILE A 17 -67.29 24.19 -3.67
N SER A 18 -66.02 23.78 -3.57
CA SER A 18 -64.89 24.67 -3.33
C SER A 18 -64.00 24.75 -4.57
N ILE A 19 -63.88 25.97 -5.07
CA ILE A 19 -63.08 26.39 -6.23
C ILE A 19 -61.60 26.10 -5.93
N HIS A 20 -60.98 25.25 -6.75
CA HIS A 20 -59.55 24.95 -6.67
C HIS A 20 -58.74 26.10 -7.27
N ALA A 21 -58.01 26.84 -6.43
CA ALA A 21 -56.86 27.61 -6.89
C ALA A 21 -55.72 26.62 -7.15
N ALA A 22 -55.32 26.47 -8.42
CA ALA A 22 -54.15 25.70 -8.80
C ALA A 22 -52.90 26.41 -8.26
N VAL A 23 -52.34 25.89 -7.16
CA VAL A 23 -50.95 26.14 -6.81
C VAL A 23 -50.14 25.25 -7.74
N SER A 24 -49.51 25.85 -8.74
CA SER A 24 -48.51 25.17 -9.55
C SER A 24 -47.35 24.81 -8.62
N ASP A 25 -47.29 23.54 -8.23
CA ASP A 25 -46.15 22.94 -7.58
C ASP A 25 -45.01 22.96 -8.60
N VAL A 26 -44.15 23.98 -8.53
CA VAL A 26 -42.91 24.01 -9.30
C VAL A 26 -42.05 22.91 -8.71
N GLN A 27 -42.20 21.69 -9.23
CA GLN A 27 -41.19 20.66 -9.10
C GLN A 27 -39.90 21.22 -9.71
N THR A 28 -39.04 21.78 -8.88
CA THR A 28 -37.63 21.96 -9.24
C THR A 28 -37.11 20.55 -9.53
N GLU A 29 -36.90 20.21 -10.80
CA GLU A 29 -36.22 18.99 -11.18
C GLU A 29 -34.93 18.89 -10.35
N LYS A 30 -34.78 17.81 -9.59
CA LYS A 30 -33.57 17.54 -8.83
C LYS A 30 -32.42 17.47 -9.84
N VAL A 31 -31.55 18.49 -9.82
CA VAL A 31 -30.36 18.53 -10.67
C VAL A 31 -29.52 17.29 -10.38
N ASP A 32 -29.20 16.52 -11.42
CA ASP A 32 -28.35 15.34 -11.33
C ASP A 32 -26.94 15.73 -10.86
N PRO A 33 -26.49 15.32 -9.66
CA PRO A 33 -25.20 15.74 -9.13
C PRO A 33 -24.01 15.23 -9.96
N CYS A 34 -24.13 14.08 -10.63
CA CYS A 34 -23.07 13.54 -11.47
C CYS A 34 -22.97 14.27 -12.82
N ALA A 35 -24.06 14.88 -13.30
CA ALA A 35 -24.00 15.76 -14.47
C ALA A 35 -23.15 17.02 -14.21
N ALA A 36 -23.00 17.44 -12.95
CA ALA A 36 -22.17 18.59 -12.59
C ALA A 36 -20.66 18.32 -12.77
N ILE A 37 -20.23 17.05 -12.76
CA ILE A 37 -18.81 16.67 -12.89
C ILE A 37 -18.49 15.94 -14.20
N GLY A 38 -19.49 15.40 -14.90
CA GLY A 38 -19.31 14.66 -16.15
C GLY A 38 -18.57 15.47 -17.24
N GLY A 39 -17.58 14.85 -17.87
CA GLY A 39 -16.78 15.45 -18.96
C GLY A 39 -15.81 16.56 -18.53
N LYS A 40 -15.63 16.83 -17.24
CA LYS A 40 -14.71 17.85 -16.73
C LYS A 40 -13.37 17.25 -16.32
N LYS A 41 -12.28 17.98 -16.55
CA LYS A 41 -10.94 17.61 -16.02
C LYS A 41 -10.81 17.90 -14.52
N TRP A 42 -11.29 19.08 -14.10
CA TRP A 42 -11.15 19.58 -12.74
C TRP A 42 -12.49 20.03 -12.17
N VAL A 43 -12.77 19.63 -10.93
CA VAL A 43 -14.01 19.94 -10.21
C VAL A 43 -13.74 20.24 -8.73
N ALA A 44 -14.74 20.80 -8.03
CA ALA A 44 -14.66 20.96 -6.59
C ALA A 44 -14.86 19.59 -5.89
N PRO A 45 -14.17 19.31 -4.78
CA PRO A 45 -14.34 18.04 -4.06
C PRO A 45 -15.79 17.84 -3.55
N ALA A 46 -16.46 18.93 -3.18
CA ALA A 46 -17.88 18.93 -2.81
C ALA A 46 -18.79 18.40 -3.93
N ASP A 47 -18.53 18.73 -5.20
CA ASP A 47 -19.34 18.26 -6.32
C ASP A 47 -19.15 16.76 -6.55
N VAL A 48 -17.92 16.26 -6.36
CA VAL A 48 -17.62 14.81 -6.38
C VAL A 48 -18.36 14.09 -5.27
N ARG A 49 -18.27 14.58 -4.02
CA ARG A 49 -19.00 14.02 -2.88
C ARG A 49 -20.51 14.03 -3.10
N ALA A 50 -21.05 15.07 -3.74
CA ALA A 50 -22.47 15.16 -4.07
C ALA A 50 -22.90 14.09 -5.09
N CYS A 51 -22.11 13.85 -6.15
CA CYS A 51 -22.33 12.74 -7.08
C CYS A 51 -22.28 11.38 -6.36
N PHE A 52 -21.22 11.12 -5.61
CA PHE A 52 -21.02 9.83 -4.94
C PHE A 52 -22.10 9.53 -3.90
N SER A 53 -22.54 10.55 -3.17
CA SER A 53 -23.55 10.41 -2.12
C SER A 53 -24.98 10.36 -2.65
N SER A 54 -25.19 10.52 -3.97
CA SER A 54 -26.52 10.50 -4.58
C SER A 54 -27.12 9.10 -4.71
N PHE A 55 -26.30 8.04 -4.58
CA PHE A 55 -26.71 6.66 -4.74
C PHE A 55 -27.10 6.02 -3.41
N LYS A 56 -28.29 5.44 -3.34
CA LYS A 56 -28.72 4.63 -2.19
C LYS A 56 -28.02 3.27 -2.19
N VAL A 57 -27.83 2.70 -1.02
CA VAL A 57 -27.38 1.31 -0.88
C VAL A 57 -28.42 0.38 -1.48
N ASP A 58 -27.99 -0.49 -2.39
CA ASP A 58 -28.77 -1.63 -2.84
C ASP A 58 -28.50 -2.82 -1.90
N PRO A 59 -29.52 -3.36 -1.20
CA PRO A 59 -29.33 -4.46 -0.26
C PRO A 59 -28.76 -5.74 -0.90
N ALA A 60 -29.10 -6.03 -2.15
CA ALA A 60 -28.62 -7.22 -2.84
C ALA A 60 -27.13 -7.07 -3.20
N ILE A 61 -26.73 -5.90 -3.69
CA ILE A 61 -25.31 -5.58 -3.97
C ILE A 61 -24.49 -5.60 -2.68
N LYS A 62 -24.99 -4.99 -1.59
CA LYS A 62 -24.34 -5.03 -0.28
C LYS A 62 -24.13 -6.46 0.20
N SER A 63 -25.16 -7.31 0.11
CA SER A 63 -25.07 -8.72 0.49
C SER A 63 -24.04 -9.48 -0.35
N ASN A 64 -24.04 -9.26 -1.67
CA ASN A 64 -23.07 -9.87 -2.58
C ASN A 64 -21.62 -9.47 -2.23
N ILE A 65 -21.35 -8.18 -2.04
CA ILE A 65 -20.00 -7.69 -1.66
C ILE A 65 -19.53 -8.33 -0.36
N LEU A 66 -20.37 -8.34 0.68
CA LEU A 66 -20.01 -8.91 1.98
C LEU A 66 -19.75 -10.41 1.90
N GLU A 67 -20.54 -11.14 1.10
CA GLU A 67 -20.34 -12.57 0.88
C GLU A 67 -19.03 -12.86 0.13
N VAL A 68 -18.73 -12.09 -0.94
CA VAL A 68 -17.48 -12.21 -1.68
C VAL A 68 -16.29 -11.94 -0.76
N ILE A 69 -16.26 -10.79 -0.08
CA ILE A 69 -15.17 -10.44 0.85
C ILE A 69 -15.01 -11.52 1.92
N SER A 70 -16.09 -11.94 2.58
CA SER A 70 -16.03 -12.94 3.65
C SER A 70 -15.47 -14.28 3.18
N LYS A 71 -15.86 -14.74 1.99
CA LYS A 71 -15.40 -16.03 1.45
C LYS A 71 -13.99 -15.96 0.87
N THR A 72 -13.60 -14.83 0.28
CA THR A 72 -12.22 -14.59 -0.16
C THR A 72 -11.25 -14.51 1.03
N LEU A 73 -11.66 -13.91 2.15
CA LEU A 73 -10.85 -13.86 3.38
C LEU A 73 -10.57 -15.24 4.01
N ALA A 74 -11.28 -16.29 3.59
CA ALA A 74 -10.94 -17.67 3.97
C ALA A 74 -9.56 -18.12 3.42
N PHE A 75 -9.07 -17.45 2.37
CA PHE A 75 -7.75 -17.69 1.75
C PHE A 75 -6.66 -16.77 2.31
N HIS A 76 -7.05 -15.71 3.02
CA HIS A 76 -6.11 -14.76 3.60
C HIS A 76 -5.49 -15.30 4.89
N THR A 77 -4.18 -15.17 5.00
CA THR A 77 -3.36 -15.83 6.03
C THR A 77 -3.27 -15.09 7.37
N SER A 78 -3.49 -13.77 7.41
CA SER A 78 -3.28 -12.94 8.61
C SER A 78 -4.55 -12.61 9.40
N VAL A 79 -5.76 -12.98 8.92
CA VAL A 79 -7.04 -12.57 9.53
C VAL A 79 -7.14 -12.84 11.03
N ASN A 80 -6.73 -14.04 11.48
CA ASN A 80 -6.81 -14.41 12.89
C ASN A 80 -5.66 -13.79 13.70
N TYR A 81 -4.49 -13.59 13.08
CA TYR A 81 -3.37 -12.91 13.73
C TYR A 81 -3.74 -11.47 14.09
N GLN A 82 -4.43 -10.76 13.21
CA GLN A 82 -4.66 -9.32 13.36
C GLN A 82 -5.81 -8.93 14.29
N ILE A 83 -6.62 -9.89 14.76
CA ILE A 83 -7.55 -9.69 15.90
C ILE A 83 -6.81 -9.09 17.10
N LYS A 84 -5.58 -9.57 17.31
CA LYS A 84 -4.58 -8.97 18.18
C LYS A 84 -3.22 -9.36 17.61
N ALA A 85 -2.64 -8.48 16.81
CA ALA A 85 -1.36 -8.76 16.17
C ALA A 85 -0.30 -9.12 17.23
N PRO A 86 0.65 -10.02 16.90
CA PRO A 86 1.78 -10.27 17.78
C PRO A 86 2.70 -9.05 17.91
N GLU A 87 3.60 -9.09 18.90
CA GLU A 87 4.67 -8.10 19.02
C GLU A 87 5.53 -8.09 17.74
N PRO A 88 6.05 -6.93 17.31
CA PRO A 88 6.01 -5.62 17.97
C PRO A 88 4.75 -4.77 17.68
N PHE A 89 3.79 -5.32 16.93
CA PHE A 89 2.65 -4.55 16.40
C PHE A 89 1.38 -4.66 17.23
N THR A 90 1.42 -5.40 18.35
CA THR A 90 0.28 -5.61 19.24
C THR A 90 -0.45 -4.32 19.56
N GLN A 91 0.24 -3.22 19.83
CA GLN A 91 -0.38 -1.95 20.23
C GLN A 91 -1.12 -1.20 19.09
N TYR A 92 -0.91 -1.60 17.84
CA TYR A 92 -1.38 -0.86 16.67
C TYR A 92 -2.43 -1.60 15.84
N VAL A 93 -2.53 -2.93 15.96
CA VAL A 93 -3.37 -3.77 15.08
C VAL A 93 -4.27 -4.69 15.89
N HIS A 94 -5.58 -4.44 15.81
CA HIS A 94 -6.64 -5.06 16.60
C HIS A 94 -7.96 -5.21 15.82
N GLU A 95 -7.90 -5.77 14.61
CA GLU A 95 -9.06 -5.85 13.72
C GLU A 95 -9.63 -7.26 13.65
N ASP A 96 -10.94 -7.40 13.90
CA ASP A 96 -11.68 -8.65 13.71
C ASP A 96 -12.62 -8.52 12.52
N LEU A 97 -12.08 -8.83 11.33
CA LEU A 97 -12.78 -8.63 10.07
C LEU A 97 -14.15 -9.29 10.00
N PHE A 98 -14.32 -10.48 10.59
CA PHE A 98 -15.60 -11.18 10.52
C PHE A 98 -16.65 -10.52 11.41
N LYS A 99 -16.24 -9.99 12.59
CA LYS A 99 -17.14 -9.14 13.40
C LYS A 99 -17.46 -7.82 12.70
N ASP A 100 -16.49 -7.22 12.04
CA ASP A 100 -16.74 -5.97 11.31
C ASP A 100 -17.63 -6.15 10.09
N ILE A 101 -17.48 -7.25 9.34
CA ILE A 101 -18.39 -7.63 8.25
C ILE A 101 -19.81 -7.84 8.80
N GLU A 102 -19.96 -8.51 9.95
CA GLU A 102 -21.26 -8.67 10.61
C GLU A 102 -21.85 -7.32 11.03
N ARG A 103 -21.04 -6.42 11.61
CA ARG A 103 -21.44 -5.05 11.95
C ARG A 103 -21.91 -4.29 10.71
N ILE A 104 -21.14 -4.32 9.62
CA ILE A 104 -21.46 -3.65 8.35
C ILE A 104 -22.76 -4.20 7.79
N SER A 105 -22.98 -5.51 7.84
CA SER A 105 -24.22 -6.14 7.35
C SER A 105 -25.47 -5.56 8.01
N LYS A 106 -25.42 -5.29 9.32
CA LYS A 106 -26.53 -4.76 10.14
C LYS A 106 -26.64 -3.23 10.13
N SER A 107 -25.61 -2.54 9.64
CA SER A 107 -25.54 -1.08 9.64
C SER A 107 -26.33 -0.48 8.48
N GLU A 108 -27.03 0.63 8.76
CA GLU A 108 -27.63 1.49 7.75
C GLU A 108 -26.62 2.55 7.30
N TYR A 109 -26.62 2.88 6.02
CA TYR A 109 -25.72 3.86 5.44
C TYR A 109 -26.51 4.90 4.65
N ALA A 110 -26.07 6.16 4.73
CA ALA A 110 -26.73 7.26 4.04
C ALA A 110 -26.64 7.12 2.51
N SER A 111 -25.55 6.52 2.01
CA SER A 111 -25.30 6.27 0.60
C SER A 111 -24.43 5.03 0.37
N ASP A 112 -24.48 4.51 -0.85
CA ASP A 112 -23.56 3.46 -1.34
C ASP A 112 -22.09 3.84 -1.13
N TYR A 113 -21.76 5.12 -1.33
CA TYR A 113 -20.43 5.65 -1.08
C TYR A 113 -20.00 5.50 0.40
N THR A 114 -20.86 5.86 1.36
CA THR A 114 -20.52 5.73 2.79
C THR A 114 -20.35 4.25 3.23
N LEU A 115 -21.07 3.32 2.60
CA LEU A 115 -20.85 1.88 2.79
C LEU A 115 -19.44 1.48 2.32
N HIS A 116 -19.02 1.94 1.14
CA HIS A 116 -17.70 1.61 0.61
C HIS A 116 -16.54 2.24 1.37
N ILE A 117 -16.72 3.42 1.96
CA ILE A 117 -15.73 4.00 2.89
C ILE A 117 -15.56 3.08 4.11
N ASP A 118 -16.66 2.61 4.72
CA ASP A 118 -16.60 1.73 5.90
C ASP A 118 -15.92 0.39 5.57
N LEU A 119 -16.27 -0.22 4.44
CA LEU A 119 -15.58 -1.43 3.93
C LEU A 119 -14.07 -1.19 3.73
N SER A 120 -13.70 -0.12 3.02
CA SER A 120 -12.30 0.20 2.75
C SER A 120 -11.51 0.46 4.03
N ARG A 121 -12.05 1.28 4.94
CA ARG A 121 -11.42 1.58 6.24
C ARG A 121 -11.28 0.33 7.09
N THR A 122 -12.28 -0.56 7.09
CA THR A 122 -12.25 -1.84 7.83
C THR A 122 -11.09 -2.71 7.39
N LEU A 123 -10.92 -2.92 6.08
CA LEU A 123 -9.81 -3.73 5.61
C LEU A 123 -8.45 -3.03 5.77
N LYS A 124 -8.38 -1.71 5.58
CA LYS A 124 -7.13 -0.95 5.78
C LYS A 124 -6.61 -0.99 7.22
N ARG A 125 -7.47 -1.15 8.23
CA ARG A 125 -7.07 -1.27 9.65
C ARG A 125 -6.30 -2.55 9.97
N LEU A 126 -6.30 -3.54 9.07
CA LEU A 126 -5.41 -4.70 9.15
C LEU A 126 -3.95 -4.27 9.05
N ASN A 127 -3.70 -3.12 8.41
CA ASN A 127 -2.37 -2.62 8.13
C ASN A 127 -1.52 -3.60 7.31
N ASP A 128 -2.17 -4.40 6.47
CA ASP A 128 -1.55 -5.32 5.51
C ASP A 128 -1.76 -4.78 4.09
N GLY A 129 -0.69 -4.39 3.40
CA GLY A 129 -0.74 -3.84 2.05
C GLY A 129 -1.36 -4.78 1.00
N HIS A 130 -1.51 -6.07 1.30
CA HIS A 130 -2.17 -7.04 0.44
C HIS A 130 -3.68 -7.13 0.67
N CYS A 131 -4.19 -6.65 1.81
CA CYS A 131 -5.60 -6.82 2.20
C CYS A 131 -6.35 -5.49 2.13
N MET A 132 -7.02 -5.24 1.00
CA MET A 132 -7.85 -4.05 0.82
C MET A 132 -9.11 -4.36 0.04
N TRP A 133 -10.15 -3.56 0.34
CA TRP A 133 -11.34 -3.42 -0.49
C TRP A 133 -11.26 -2.11 -1.26
N ILE A 134 -11.31 -2.20 -2.59
CA ILE A 134 -11.31 -1.06 -3.51
C ILE A 134 -12.52 -1.18 -4.42
N ASN A 135 -13.29 -0.10 -4.56
CA ASN A 135 -14.37 -0.03 -5.53
C ASN A 135 -14.03 1.04 -6.58
N ALA A 136 -13.82 0.61 -7.82
CA ALA A 136 -13.46 1.45 -8.96
C ALA A 136 -14.53 2.49 -9.32
N CYS A 137 -15.76 2.31 -8.85
CA CYS A 137 -16.80 3.33 -8.89
C CYS A 137 -16.34 4.65 -8.22
N TYR A 138 -15.54 4.55 -7.15
CA TYR A 138 -15.13 5.69 -6.33
C TYR A 138 -13.62 5.95 -6.37
N VAL A 139 -12.81 4.90 -6.48
CA VAL A 139 -11.34 4.97 -6.37
C VAL A 139 -10.70 4.16 -7.51
N PRO A 140 -9.89 4.75 -8.42
CA PRO A 140 -9.37 6.11 -8.41
C PRO A 140 -10.06 6.94 -9.50
N LEU A 141 -11.39 7.15 -9.40
CA LEU A 141 -12.13 7.94 -10.39
C LEU A 141 -11.62 9.39 -10.48
N PHE A 142 -11.07 9.90 -9.38
CA PHE A 142 -10.38 11.18 -9.31
C PHE A 142 -9.28 11.10 -8.25
N LEU A 143 -8.41 12.10 -8.25
CA LEU A 143 -7.50 12.39 -7.14
C LEU A 143 -7.71 13.82 -6.69
N ASN A 144 -7.62 14.06 -5.39
CA ASN A 144 -7.79 15.36 -4.78
C ASN A 144 -6.42 15.98 -4.45
N PHE A 145 -6.13 17.18 -4.96
CA PHE A 145 -4.82 17.78 -4.86
C PHE A 145 -4.79 19.10 -4.09
N LEU A 146 -3.70 19.30 -3.34
CA LEU A 146 -3.18 20.60 -2.92
C LEU A 146 -1.83 20.88 -3.58
N PRO A 147 -1.47 22.16 -3.82
CA PRO A 147 -0.23 22.54 -4.48
C PRO A 147 0.96 22.65 -3.50
N ILE A 148 0.79 22.20 -2.25
CA ILE A 148 1.74 22.41 -1.15
C ILE A 148 2.04 21.08 -0.43
N PRO A 149 2.75 20.14 -1.09
CA PRO A 149 3.24 18.94 -0.43
C PRO A 149 4.04 19.27 0.84
N LEU A 150 3.96 18.39 1.84
CA LEU A 150 4.60 18.58 3.14
C LEU A 150 5.76 17.60 3.35
N ALA A 151 6.69 17.97 4.22
CA ALA A 151 7.71 17.06 4.76
C ALA A 151 7.98 17.35 6.25
N LEU A 152 8.41 16.32 6.97
CA LEU A 152 8.99 16.45 8.30
C LEU A 152 10.48 16.74 8.16
N LEU A 153 10.91 17.95 8.50
CA LEU A 153 12.30 18.38 8.40
C LEU A 153 12.92 18.56 9.78
N THR A 154 14.21 18.22 9.87
CA THR A 154 15.04 18.34 11.07
C THR A 154 15.88 19.60 10.97
N GLU A 155 15.76 20.48 11.96
CA GLU A 155 16.52 21.72 12.08
C GLU A 155 17.93 21.47 12.64
N LYS A 156 18.81 22.47 12.59
CA LYS A 156 20.21 22.36 13.06
C LYS A 156 20.34 22.05 14.56
N ASP A 157 19.32 22.38 15.34
CA ASP A 157 19.25 22.08 16.77
C ASP A 157 18.72 20.66 17.07
N GLY A 158 18.36 19.89 16.03
CA GLY A 158 17.81 18.54 16.11
C GLY A 158 16.28 18.50 16.29
N SER A 159 15.60 19.64 16.37
CA SER A 159 14.14 19.68 16.43
C SER A 159 13.52 19.28 15.09
N GLN A 160 12.38 18.59 15.11
CA GLN A 160 11.65 18.19 13.91
C GLN A 160 10.35 18.99 13.78
N ASN A 161 10.10 19.57 12.61
CA ASN A 161 8.89 20.34 12.33
C ASN A 161 8.36 20.02 10.93
N VAL A 162 7.06 20.23 10.73
CA VAL A 162 6.42 20.05 9.43
C VAL A 162 6.61 21.32 8.60
N TYR A 163 7.01 21.16 7.34
CA TYR A 163 7.20 22.24 6.38
C TYR A 163 6.46 21.96 5.08
N ILE A 164 6.03 23.02 4.42
CA ILE A 164 5.80 22.98 2.97
C ILE A 164 7.16 22.77 2.32
N VAL A 165 7.30 21.77 1.46
CA VAL A 165 8.60 21.43 0.87
C VAL A 165 9.17 22.57 0.02
N PRO A 166 10.51 22.74 -0.04
CA PRO A 166 11.15 23.83 -0.78
C PRO A 166 10.77 23.87 -2.27
N GLU A 167 10.55 22.72 -2.88
CA GLU A 167 10.21 22.57 -4.30
C GLU A 167 8.71 22.62 -4.61
N ALA A 168 7.85 22.84 -3.59
CA ALA A 168 6.38 22.73 -3.72
C ALA A 168 5.82 23.51 -4.93
N PHE A 169 6.17 24.79 -5.06
CA PHE A 169 5.69 25.61 -6.18
C PHE A 169 6.23 25.15 -7.53
N GLN A 170 7.47 24.67 -7.59
CA GLN A 170 8.04 24.15 -8.84
C GLN A 170 7.28 22.91 -9.31
N VAL A 171 7.00 21.96 -8.41
CA VAL A 171 6.19 20.77 -8.69
C VAL A 171 4.78 21.18 -9.12
N ALA A 172 4.11 22.00 -8.31
CA ALA A 172 2.72 22.37 -8.57
C ALA A 172 2.55 23.18 -9.86
N SER A 173 3.48 24.08 -10.19
CA SER A 173 3.39 24.90 -11.40
C SER A 173 3.69 24.12 -12.69
N ALA A 174 4.52 23.08 -12.61
CA ALA A 174 4.76 22.18 -13.72
C ALA A 174 3.56 21.25 -13.95
N GLU A 175 3.07 20.61 -12.89
CA GLU A 175 2.03 19.59 -12.97
C GLU A 175 0.62 20.18 -13.16
N PHE A 176 0.33 21.27 -12.45
CA PHE A 176 -1.01 21.86 -12.37
C PHE A 176 -1.06 23.26 -13.01
N ALA A 177 -0.30 23.49 -14.09
CA ALA A 177 -0.22 24.78 -14.77
C ALA A 177 -1.61 25.36 -15.13
N ASP A 178 -2.58 24.49 -15.46
CA ASP A 178 -3.96 24.84 -15.77
C ASP A 178 -4.85 25.12 -14.55
N GLN A 179 -4.36 24.92 -13.32
CA GLN A 179 -5.05 25.21 -12.07
C GLN A 179 -4.31 26.16 -11.13
N ILE A 180 -3.05 26.52 -11.40
CA ILE A 180 -2.25 27.40 -10.51
C ILE A 180 -2.97 28.70 -10.14
N SER A 181 -3.68 29.32 -11.09
CA SER A 181 -4.44 30.55 -10.81
C SER A 181 -5.46 30.37 -9.69
N VAL A 182 -6.11 29.20 -9.58
CA VAL A 182 -7.10 28.91 -8.52
C VAL A 182 -6.50 29.06 -7.13
N TRP A 183 -5.31 28.50 -6.91
CA TRP A 183 -4.63 28.60 -5.61
C TRP A 183 -3.98 29.96 -5.38
N GLN A 184 -3.48 30.62 -6.43
CA GLN A 184 -2.98 31.98 -6.33
C GLN A 184 -4.08 32.98 -5.93
N ASP A 185 -5.28 32.81 -6.46
CA ASP A 185 -6.44 33.68 -6.20
C ASP A 185 -7.12 33.37 -4.86
N ALA A 186 -6.97 32.14 -4.34
CA ALA A 186 -7.43 31.75 -3.01
C ALA A 186 -6.66 32.45 -1.88
N LEU A 187 -5.41 32.85 -2.14
CA LEU A 187 -4.62 33.63 -1.19
C LEU A 187 -5.16 35.07 -1.07
N SER A 188 -5.18 35.59 0.16
CA SER A 188 -5.73 36.91 0.46
C SER A 188 -4.65 37.90 0.92
N GLY A 189 -5.02 39.18 0.98
CA GLY A 189 -4.15 40.25 1.48
C GLY A 189 -2.78 40.30 0.79
N SER A 190 -1.71 40.34 1.59
CA SER A 190 -0.32 40.44 1.10
C SER A 190 0.19 39.18 0.39
N LEU A 191 -0.53 38.05 0.51
CA LEU A 191 -0.19 36.77 -0.11
C LEU A 191 -0.89 36.53 -1.45
N LYS A 192 -1.87 37.37 -1.84
CA LYS A 192 -2.59 37.19 -3.10
C LYS A 192 -1.61 37.10 -4.28
N GLY A 193 -1.73 36.04 -5.07
CA GLY A 193 -0.84 35.79 -6.22
C GLY A 193 0.58 35.33 -5.87
N LYS A 194 0.89 35.05 -4.59
CA LYS A 194 2.24 34.70 -4.13
C LYS A 194 2.34 33.28 -3.58
N LEU A 195 1.75 32.32 -4.29
CA LEU A 195 1.79 30.90 -3.90
C LEU A 195 3.24 30.38 -3.75
N GLU A 196 4.15 30.83 -4.61
CA GLU A 196 5.58 30.53 -4.52
C GLU A 196 6.19 30.89 -3.16
N SER A 197 5.71 31.95 -2.51
CA SER A 197 6.25 32.40 -1.23
C SER A 197 5.95 31.46 -0.06
N LEU A 198 5.11 30.44 -0.27
CA LEU A 198 4.79 29.42 0.74
C LEU A 198 5.80 28.28 0.76
N SER A 199 6.57 28.07 -0.32
CA SER A 199 7.59 27.02 -0.39
C SER A 199 8.63 27.17 0.73
N GLY A 200 8.91 26.09 1.46
CA GLY A 200 9.82 26.10 2.61
C GLY A 200 9.23 26.71 3.88
N ALA A 201 7.96 27.11 3.92
CA ALA A 201 7.34 27.65 5.13
C ALA A 201 7.11 26.56 6.19
N LYS A 202 7.37 26.90 7.45
CA LYS A 202 7.08 26.04 8.61
C LYS A 202 5.58 26.02 8.87
N VAL A 203 4.97 24.85 8.97
CA VAL A 203 3.55 24.69 9.29
C VAL A 203 3.39 24.65 10.80
N LEU A 204 2.68 25.63 11.36
CA LEU A 204 2.43 25.74 12.79
C LEU A 204 1.11 25.08 13.20
N LEU A 205 0.07 25.22 12.37
CA LEU A 205 -1.23 24.59 12.59
C LEU A 205 -1.84 24.11 11.27
N ILE A 206 -2.53 22.98 11.32
CA ILE A 206 -3.40 22.43 10.27
C ILE A 206 -4.81 22.33 10.86
N ASN A 207 -5.77 23.03 10.25
CA ASN A 207 -7.17 23.10 10.71
C ASN A 207 -7.29 23.44 12.22
N GLY A 208 -6.47 24.39 12.67
CA GLY A 208 -6.43 24.85 14.07
C GLY A 208 -5.74 23.93 15.06
N LYS A 209 -5.13 22.82 14.62
CA LYS A 209 -4.43 21.84 15.47
C LYS A 209 -2.95 21.73 15.13
N PRO A 210 -2.10 21.24 16.06
CA PRO A 210 -0.71 20.90 15.75
C PRO A 210 -0.61 19.94 14.55
N PRO A 211 0.42 20.05 13.68
CA PRO A 211 0.50 19.25 12.46
C PRO A 211 0.45 17.73 12.69
N PHE A 212 1.05 17.24 13.79
CA PHE A 212 1.07 15.81 14.07
C PHE A 212 -0.30 15.22 14.43
N ASP A 213 -1.28 16.03 14.86
CA ASP A 213 -2.66 15.55 15.01
C ASP A 213 -3.23 15.09 13.66
N ALA A 214 -2.88 15.78 12.56
CA ALA A 214 -3.29 15.40 11.21
C ALA A 214 -2.49 14.21 10.68
N VAL A 215 -1.19 14.14 10.97
CA VAL A 215 -0.31 13.02 10.61
C VAL A 215 -0.83 11.73 11.25
N ASP A 216 -1.11 11.75 12.55
CA ASP A 216 -1.57 10.59 13.31
C ASP A 216 -2.99 10.19 12.90
N ALA A 217 -3.89 11.16 12.67
CA ALA A 217 -5.22 10.88 12.14
C ALA A 217 -5.17 10.20 10.75
N ASN A 218 -4.26 10.63 9.87
CA ASN A 218 -4.04 9.98 8.59
C ASN A 218 -3.49 8.56 8.76
N ALA A 219 -2.52 8.37 9.65
CA ALA A 219 -1.91 7.06 9.90
C ALA A 219 -2.95 6.01 10.34
N LEU A 220 -4.02 6.42 11.02
CA LEU A 220 -5.12 5.53 11.41
C LEU A 220 -5.99 5.04 10.25
N ILE A 221 -6.03 5.76 9.12
CA ILE A 221 -6.94 5.46 8.00
C ILE A 221 -6.22 5.07 6.70
N THR A 222 -4.95 5.46 6.53
CA THR A 222 -4.18 5.14 5.32
C THR A 222 -3.98 3.63 5.17
N GLY A 223 -3.70 2.95 6.29
CA GLY A 223 -3.54 1.50 6.37
C GLY A 223 -2.31 0.98 5.63
N GLY A 224 -2.37 -0.30 5.26
CA GLY A 224 -1.45 -0.93 4.30
C GLY A 224 0.00 -1.13 4.75
N HIS A 225 0.37 -0.74 5.97
CA HIS A 225 1.70 -1.02 6.55
C HIS A 225 1.60 -1.22 8.07
N GLU A 226 2.13 -2.33 8.60
CA GLU A 226 2.04 -2.64 10.04
C GLU A 226 2.72 -1.58 10.92
N PRO A 227 3.93 -1.09 10.59
CA PRO A 227 4.62 -0.08 11.39
C PRO A 227 3.91 1.28 11.38
N LEU A 228 3.74 1.87 12.57
CA LEU A 228 3.16 3.22 12.71
C LEU A 228 4.00 4.28 11.97
N GLY A 229 5.33 4.24 12.11
CA GLY A 229 6.23 5.21 11.47
C GLY A 229 6.07 5.24 9.95
N THR A 230 5.93 4.09 9.30
CA THR A 230 5.68 3.99 7.85
C THR A 230 4.35 4.64 7.43
N ARG A 231 3.29 4.44 8.22
CA ARG A 231 1.99 5.09 7.97
C ARG A 231 2.03 6.60 8.18
N GLN A 232 2.77 7.07 9.18
CA GLN A 232 3.03 8.51 9.36
C GLN A 232 3.84 9.09 8.19
N ASN A 233 4.85 8.36 7.69
CA ASN A 233 5.66 8.77 6.55
C ASN A 233 4.84 8.91 5.25
N SER A 234 3.74 8.17 5.12
CA SER A 234 2.84 8.27 3.95
C SER A 234 2.12 9.62 3.83
N PHE A 235 2.02 10.37 4.94
CA PHE A 235 1.47 11.73 4.93
C PHE A 235 2.34 12.73 4.16
N PHE A 236 3.64 12.50 4.12
CA PHE A 236 4.62 13.41 3.57
C PHE A 236 5.00 13.05 2.13
N SER A 237 5.46 14.06 1.40
CA SER A 237 5.98 13.87 0.05
C SER A 237 7.26 13.05 0.05
N SER A 238 7.50 12.37 -1.07
CA SER A 238 8.65 11.51 -1.31
C SER A 238 8.92 11.39 -2.82
N TYR A 239 9.88 10.55 -3.22
CA TYR A 239 10.16 10.26 -4.63
C TYR A 239 10.16 8.75 -4.87
N VAL A 240 10.02 8.34 -6.12
CA VAL A 240 10.18 6.94 -6.53
C VAL A 240 10.80 6.86 -7.92
N ARG A 241 11.62 5.84 -8.16
CA ARG A 241 12.03 5.48 -9.52
C ARG A 241 10.82 4.84 -10.22
N SER A 242 10.28 5.49 -11.23
CA SER A 242 9.21 4.93 -12.06
C SER A 242 9.80 4.06 -13.18
N THR A 243 9.08 3.78 -14.26
CA THR A 243 9.56 2.97 -15.40
C THR A 243 10.56 3.71 -16.28
N THR A 244 10.33 4.96 -16.66
CA THR A 244 11.28 5.72 -17.52
C THR A 244 11.90 6.91 -16.82
N ASP A 245 11.26 7.41 -15.76
CA ASP A 245 11.63 8.65 -15.10
C ASP A 245 11.64 8.54 -13.57
N TRP A 246 11.89 9.67 -12.91
CA TRP A 246 11.72 9.87 -11.47
C TRP A 246 10.37 10.52 -11.21
N ALA A 247 9.52 9.84 -10.44
CA ALA A 247 8.21 10.34 -10.07
C ALA A 247 8.23 10.97 -8.66
N TYR A 248 7.46 12.04 -8.52
CA TYR A 248 7.20 12.74 -7.29
C TYR A 248 5.95 12.18 -6.63
N ASN A 249 6.04 11.80 -5.36
CA ASN A 249 4.87 11.44 -4.56
C ASN A 249 4.51 12.61 -3.66
N MET A 250 3.29 13.14 -3.79
CA MET A 250 2.84 14.34 -3.07
C MET A 250 2.55 14.08 -1.57
N GLY A 251 2.39 12.82 -1.17
CA GLY A 251 1.96 12.42 0.18
C GLY A 251 0.45 12.59 0.42
N ASP A 252 -0.09 11.84 1.39
CA ASP A 252 -1.54 11.77 1.66
C ASP A 252 -2.15 13.12 2.04
N PHE A 253 -1.35 14.08 2.54
CA PHE A 253 -1.82 15.44 2.80
C PHE A 253 -2.23 16.17 1.52
N ALA A 254 -1.37 16.11 0.50
CA ALA A 254 -1.51 16.90 -0.71
C ALA A 254 -2.12 16.11 -1.88
N GLN A 255 -2.25 14.79 -1.76
CA GLN A 255 -2.89 13.92 -2.75
C GLN A 255 -3.78 12.89 -2.04
N GLN A 256 -5.09 12.98 -2.24
CA GLN A 256 -6.07 12.10 -1.60
C GLN A 256 -6.85 11.29 -2.64
N SER A 257 -7.06 9.99 -2.38
CA SER A 257 -7.87 9.09 -3.22
C SER A 257 -9.38 9.20 -2.96
N LEU A 258 -9.78 9.94 -1.92
CA LEU A 258 -11.17 10.26 -1.58
C LEU A 258 -11.32 11.78 -1.40
N PRO A 259 -12.48 12.38 -1.71
CA PRO A 259 -12.66 13.83 -1.70
C PRO A 259 -13.06 14.25 -0.29
N LEU A 260 -12.24 13.94 0.72
CA LEU A 260 -12.61 14.03 2.13
C LEU A 260 -12.77 15.48 2.61
N SER A 261 -11.99 16.40 2.02
CA SER A 261 -11.95 17.80 2.40
C SER A 261 -12.09 18.72 1.19
N ASP A 262 -12.75 19.87 1.39
CA ASP A 262 -12.85 20.92 0.36
C ASP A 262 -11.68 21.91 0.41
N SER A 263 -11.13 22.14 1.60
CA SER A 263 -10.03 23.06 1.83
C SER A 263 -9.25 22.66 3.07
N VAL A 264 -8.10 23.30 3.25
CA VAL A 264 -7.29 23.24 4.46
C VAL A 264 -7.04 24.66 4.97
N ASP A 265 -7.18 24.86 6.28
CA ASP A 265 -6.76 26.08 6.97
C ASP A 265 -5.36 25.85 7.55
N LEU A 266 -4.44 26.77 7.27
CA LEU A 266 -3.06 26.69 7.72
C LEU A 266 -2.66 27.95 8.46
N VAL A 267 -1.91 27.76 9.54
CA VAL A 267 -1.06 28.81 10.13
C VAL A 267 0.37 28.44 9.82
N ILE A 268 1.08 29.31 9.10
CA ILE A 268 2.44 29.04 8.63
C ILE A 268 3.38 30.16 9.03
N GLN A 269 4.68 29.87 9.07
CA GLN A 269 5.74 30.86 9.15
C GLN A 269 6.60 30.75 7.89
N ARG A 270 6.47 31.74 7.00
CA ARG A 270 7.27 31.81 5.77
C ARG A 270 8.76 31.98 6.06
N VAL A 271 9.59 31.54 5.12
CA VAL A 271 11.05 31.68 5.20
C VAL A 271 11.44 33.14 5.44
N ASN A 272 12.33 33.38 6.40
CA ASN A 272 12.79 34.71 6.80
C ASN A 272 11.69 35.66 7.32
N GLN A 273 10.52 35.15 7.74
CA GLN A 273 9.47 35.93 8.39
C GLN A 273 9.31 35.53 9.85
N THR A 274 9.01 36.50 10.72
CA THR A 274 8.74 36.26 12.15
C THR A 274 7.26 36.24 12.49
N THR A 275 6.43 36.86 11.66
CA THR A 275 4.98 36.89 11.86
C THR A 275 4.35 35.72 11.10
N PRO A 276 3.53 34.88 11.76
CA PRO A 276 2.79 33.84 11.08
C PRO A 276 1.74 34.40 10.13
N ASP A 277 1.54 33.71 9.01
CA ASP A 277 0.45 33.96 8.08
C ASP A 277 -0.67 32.92 8.29
N VAL A 278 -1.92 33.36 8.15
CA VAL A 278 -3.11 32.49 8.16
C VAL A 278 -3.67 32.45 6.75
N LEU A 279 -3.89 31.26 6.22
CA LEU A 279 -4.38 31.06 4.86
C LEU A 279 -5.27 29.83 4.75
N THR A 280 -6.17 29.85 3.78
CA THR A 280 -7.02 28.73 3.41
C THR A 280 -6.73 28.37 1.95
N LEU A 281 -6.45 27.10 1.67
CA LEU A 281 -6.26 26.62 0.31
C LEU A 281 -7.31 25.57 -0.04
N PRO A 282 -7.99 25.71 -1.19
CA PRO A 282 -8.95 24.71 -1.65
C PRO A 282 -8.23 23.46 -2.19
N TYR A 283 -8.75 22.28 -1.89
CA TYR A 283 -8.43 21.08 -2.66
C TYR A 283 -9.08 21.15 -4.04
N ARG A 284 -8.46 20.51 -5.04
CA ARG A 284 -9.01 20.38 -6.39
C ARG A 284 -9.02 18.93 -6.82
N SER A 285 -10.19 18.45 -7.24
CA SER A 285 -10.34 17.07 -7.73
C SER A 285 -10.07 17.01 -9.22
N ARG A 286 -9.05 16.23 -9.62
CA ARG A 286 -8.73 15.89 -11.01
C ARG A 286 -9.40 14.58 -11.36
N ILE A 287 -10.33 14.58 -12.32
CA ILE A 287 -10.91 13.32 -12.83
C ILE A 287 -9.78 12.54 -13.51
N ASN A 288 -9.66 11.26 -13.15
CA ASN A 288 -8.63 10.39 -13.69
C ASN A 288 -8.88 10.20 -15.20
N PRO A 289 -7.87 10.39 -16.07
CA PRO A 289 -8.00 10.16 -17.51
C PRO A 289 -8.50 8.76 -17.90
N GLU A 290 -8.28 7.75 -17.06
CA GLU A 290 -8.77 6.37 -17.27
C GLU A 290 -10.25 6.18 -16.92
N THR A 291 -10.91 7.19 -16.34
CA THR A 291 -12.33 7.13 -16.02
C THR A 291 -13.14 7.07 -17.31
N VAL A 292 -14.06 6.09 -17.40
CA VAL A 292 -14.91 5.95 -18.58
C VAL A 292 -15.89 7.14 -18.63
N PRO A 293 -15.99 7.87 -19.76
CA PRO A 293 -16.79 9.09 -19.85
C PRO A 293 -18.25 8.90 -19.43
N PHE A 294 -18.82 9.90 -18.76
CA PHE A 294 -20.22 9.92 -18.32
C PHE A 294 -20.76 11.35 -18.34
N ASN A 295 -22.08 11.50 -18.38
CA ASN A 295 -22.77 12.79 -18.43
C ASN A 295 -23.89 12.95 -17.38
N ASN A 296 -24.23 11.88 -16.66
CA ASN A 296 -25.28 11.84 -15.65
C ASN A 296 -25.08 10.63 -14.72
N SER A 297 -25.90 10.52 -13.68
CA SER A 297 -25.83 9.45 -12.68
C SER A 297 -26.00 8.06 -13.27
N ALA A 298 -26.84 7.93 -14.31
CA ALA A 298 -27.11 6.64 -14.95
C ALA A 298 -25.90 6.14 -15.75
N THR A 299 -25.33 6.98 -16.62
CA THR A 299 -24.14 6.65 -17.40
C THR A 299 -22.91 6.50 -16.51
N TYR A 300 -22.80 7.27 -15.42
CA TYR A 300 -21.75 7.09 -14.42
C TYR A 300 -21.75 5.66 -13.84
N ARG A 301 -22.90 5.18 -13.35
CA ARG A 301 -23.02 3.83 -12.78
C ARG A 301 -22.76 2.76 -13.83
N ALA A 302 -23.39 2.88 -15.00
CA ALA A 302 -23.27 1.90 -16.07
C ALA A 302 -21.84 1.76 -16.60
N ASN A 303 -21.07 2.85 -16.63
CA ASN A 303 -19.75 2.86 -17.24
C ASN A 303 -18.61 2.56 -16.26
N ASN A 304 -18.77 2.90 -14.97
CA ASN A 304 -17.66 2.84 -14.01
C ASN A 304 -17.91 1.93 -12.79
N CYS A 305 -19.16 1.54 -12.51
CA CYS A 305 -19.50 0.88 -11.24
C CYS A 305 -19.91 -0.59 -11.39
N VAL A 306 -20.16 -1.06 -12.61
CA VAL A 306 -20.52 -2.46 -12.92
C VAL A 306 -19.29 -3.30 -13.21
N PRO A 307 -19.34 -4.64 -13.03
CA PRO A 307 -18.22 -5.52 -13.32
C PRO A 307 -17.72 -5.34 -14.75
N VAL A 308 -16.40 -5.40 -14.91
CA VAL A 308 -15.70 -5.38 -16.19
C VAL A 308 -14.87 -6.65 -16.35
N ASP A 309 -14.26 -6.83 -17.52
CA ASP A 309 -13.28 -7.90 -17.71
C ASP A 309 -12.17 -7.81 -16.64
N GLY A 310 -11.88 -8.93 -15.98
CA GLY A 310 -10.92 -8.99 -14.87
C GLY A 310 -11.48 -8.64 -13.49
N THR A 311 -12.73 -8.18 -13.36
CA THR A 311 -13.38 -8.03 -12.04
C THR A 311 -13.60 -9.38 -11.37
N ASN A 312 -14.09 -10.35 -12.14
CA ASN A 312 -14.29 -11.73 -11.72
C ASN A 312 -13.25 -12.63 -12.34
N GLY A 313 -12.99 -13.76 -11.70
CA GLY A 313 -12.13 -14.80 -12.27
C GLY A 313 -12.79 -15.51 -13.44
N MET A 314 -12.01 -16.36 -14.10
CA MET A 314 -12.41 -17.06 -15.32
C MET A 314 -12.08 -18.55 -15.23
N ASP A 315 -12.75 -19.36 -16.05
CA ASP A 315 -12.29 -20.72 -16.33
C ASP A 315 -11.25 -20.67 -17.46
N LEU A 316 -10.01 -21.06 -17.14
CA LEU A 316 -8.89 -21.04 -18.09
C LEU A 316 -9.06 -22.04 -19.25
N HIS A 317 -9.92 -23.06 -19.11
CA HIS A 317 -10.19 -24.03 -20.18
C HIS A 317 -11.31 -23.58 -21.11
N ALA A 318 -12.20 -22.70 -20.65
CA ALA A 318 -13.34 -22.22 -21.42
C ALA A 318 -13.01 -21.00 -22.29
N SER A 319 -11.89 -20.32 -22.04
CA SER A 319 -11.58 -19.01 -22.62
C SER A 319 -10.19 -18.96 -23.25
N SER A 320 -10.12 -18.54 -24.51
CA SER A 320 -8.85 -18.31 -25.21
C SER A 320 -8.24 -16.93 -24.93
N VAL A 321 -9.05 -15.98 -24.45
CA VAL A 321 -8.64 -14.62 -24.07
C VAL A 321 -8.52 -14.56 -22.56
N ARG A 322 -7.34 -14.17 -22.06
CA ARG A 322 -7.06 -13.99 -20.64
C ARG A 322 -6.95 -12.49 -20.36
N PRO A 323 -8.03 -11.82 -19.92
CA PRO A 323 -7.93 -10.41 -19.52
C PRO A 323 -6.99 -10.27 -18.31
N SER A 324 -6.36 -9.11 -18.17
CA SER A 324 -5.64 -8.78 -16.94
C SER A 324 -6.61 -8.64 -15.78
N SER A 325 -6.15 -8.99 -14.57
CA SER A 325 -6.92 -8.75 -13.34
C SER A 325 -7.24 -7.27 -13.20
N ALA A 326 -8.45 -6.95 -12.76
CA ALA A 326 -8.80 -5.56 -12.39
C ALA A 326 -7.90 -5.04 -11.25
N ALA A 327 -7.32 -5.94 -10.44
CA ALA A 327 -6.39 -5.59 -9.37
C ALA A 327 -5.06 -5.02 -9.89
N THR A 328 -4.63 -5.34 -11.12
CA THR A 328 -3.37 -4.86 -11.69
C THR A 328 -3.29 -3.33 -11.75
N LYS A 329 -4.43 -2.62 -11.84
CA LYS A 329 -4.46 -1.14 -11.78
C LYS A 329 -4.09 -0.58 -10.42
N PHE A 330 -4.24 -1.38 -9.36
CA PHE A 330 -4.00 -1.00 -7.97
C PHE A 330 -2.70 -1.60 -7.44
N GLN A 331 -2.18 -2.64 -8.09
CA GLN A 331 -0.87 -3.21 -7.83
C GLN A 331 0.13 -2.40 -8.66
N LYS A 332 1.24 -1.91 -8.06
CA LYS A 332 2.26 -1.13 -8.79
C LYS A 332 3.15 -2.03 -9.70
N VAL A 333 2.49 -2.90 -10.46
CA VAL A 333 3.05 -3.93 -11.32
C VAL A 333 2.66 -3.60 -12.75
N SER A 334 3.66 -3.40 -13.61
CA SER A 334 3.44 -3.41 -15.04
C SER A 334 3.50 -4.87 -15.48
N SER A 335 2.38 -5.50 -15.83
CA SER A 335 2.41 -6.83 -16.46
C SER A 335 1.39 -6.92 -17.57
N SER A 336 1.84 -6.58 -18.79
CA SER A 336 1.06 -6.69 -20.02
C SER A 336 1.42 -7.93 -20.86
N SER A 337 2.43 -8.72 -20.46
CA SER A 337 2.90 -9.86 -21.27
C SER A 337 2.43 -11.21 -20.73
N ALA A 338 1.88 -12.02 -21.63
CA ALA A 338 1.52 -13.42 -21.43
C ALA A 338 2.72 -14.35 -21.10
N ALA A 339 3.94 -13.79 -20.99
CA ALA A 339 5.17 -14.48 -20.59
C ALA A 339 5.36 -14.54 -19.06
N SER A 340 4.59 -13.78 -18.28
CA SER A 340 4.66 -13.73 -16.80
C SER A 340 4.06 -14.94 -16.06
N LYS A 341 3.56 -15.94 -16.78
CA LYS A 341 2.57 -16.91 -16.28
C LYS A 341 3.03 -17.84 -15.15
N ASN A 342 4.33 -17.92 -14.86
CA ASN A 342 4.86 -18.80 -13.80
C ASN A 342 5.59 -18.05 -12.67
N HIS A 343 5.51 -16.71 -12.62
CA HIS A 343 6.23 -15.95 -11.61
C HIS A 343 5.33 -15.61 -10.41
N LEU A 344 5.76 -16.06 -9.23
CA LEU A 344 5.08 -15.78 -7.98
C LEU A 344 5.14 -14.27 -7.66
N LEU A 345 3.99 -13.69 -7.33
CA LEU A 345 3.84 -12.26 -7.11
C LEU A 345 3.62 -11.95 -5.62
N ASN A 346 4.38 -10.98 -5.10
CA ASN A 346 4.14 -10.41 -3.78
C ASN A 346 4.23 -8.89 -3.93
N VAL A 347 3.08 -8.24 -4.05
CA VAL A 347 2.93 -6.80 -4.25
C VAL A 347 1.79 -6.25 -3.40
N MET A 348 2.01 -5.08 -2.82
CA MET A 348 0.92 -4.31 -2.21
C MET A 348 -0.07 -3.82 -3.27
N MET A 349 -1.33 -3.65 -2.86
CA MET A 349 -2.23 -2.76 -3.59
C MET A 349 -2.07 -1.33 -3.05
N ASP A 350 -2.51 -0.35 -3.82
CA ASP A 350 -2.60 1.04 -3.38
C ASP A 350 -3.87 1.67 -3.97
N THR A 351 -4.60 2.42 -3.15
CA THR A 351 -5.77 3.19 -3.61
C THR A 351 -5.36 4.44 -4.39
N THR A 352 -4.11 4.85 -4.27
CA THR A 352 -3.52 5.94 -5.03
C THR A 352 -2.76 5.32 -6.21
N PRO A 353 -3.10 5.67 -7.46
CA PRO A 353 -2.38 5.16 -8.63
C PRO A 353 -0.92 5.61 -8.58
N SER A 354 -0.06 4.91 -9.33
CA SER A 354 1.32 5.33 -9.54
C SER A 354 1.38 6.79 -9.95
N SER A 355 2.24 7.56 -9.29
CA SER A 355 2.34 8.99 -9.58
C SER A 355 2.92 9.20 -10.97
N ASP A 356 2.24 10.02 -11.76
CA ASP A 356 2.67 10.54 -13.06
C ASP A 356 3.34 11.93 -12.93
N ILE A 357 3.41 12.46 -11.72
CA ILE A 357 4.01 13.77 -11.43
C ILE A 357 5.52 13.62 -11.49
N LEU A 358 6.19 14.41 -12.32
CA LEU A 358 7.64 14.36 -12.46
C LEU A 358 8.35 14.97 -11.25
N LEU A 359 9.39 14.28 -10.76
CA LEU A 359 10.36 14.89 -9.83
C LEU A 359 11.04 16.06 -10.56
N PRO A 360 11.17 17.26 -9.97
CA PRO A 360 11.80 18.38 -10.66
C PRO A 360 13.21 18.06 -11.18
N PRO A 361 13.60 18.50 -12.40
CA PRO A 361 14.89 18.14 -13.01
C PRO A 361 16.11 18.45 -12.13
N GLY A 362 16.04 19.50 -11.31
CA GLY A 362 17.11 19.87 -10.37
C GLY A 362 17.28 18.91 -9.19
N LEU A 363 16.29 18.04 -8.94
CA LEU A 363 16.31 17.00 -7.89
C LEU A 363 16.54 15.59 -8.45
N GLN A 364 16.60 15.45 -9.78
CA GLN A 364 16.90 14.18 -10.43
C GLN A 364 18.42 13.96 -10.56
N PRO A 365 18.88 12.70 -10.65
CA PRO A 365 20.25 12.38 -11.03
C PRO A 365 20.62 12.97 -12.39
N THR A 366 21.65 13.81 -12.43
CA THR A 366 22.21 14.36 -13.68
C THR A 366 23.27 13.44 -14.30
N ALA A 367 23.73 12.42 -13.57
CA ALA A 367 24.69 11.45 -14.09
C ALA A 367 23.96 10.52 -15.08
N PRO A 368 24.60 10.16 -16.21
CA PRO A 368 23.99 9.23 -17.14
C PRO A 368 23.80 7.86 -16.47
N THR A 369 22.67 7.23 -16.78
CA THR A 369 22.41 5.84 -16.39
C THR A 369 23.38 4.91 -17.11
N LEU A 370 23.75 3.81 -16.45
CA LEU A 370 24.59 2.76 -17.06
C LEU A 370 23.75 1.75 -17.85
N ASN A 371 24.41 1.04 -18.77
CA ASN A 371 23.85 -0.15 -19.41
C ASN A 371 23.43 -1.17 -18.35
N GLY A 372 22.34 -1.89 -18.61
CA GLY A 372 21.63 -2.69 -17.61
C GLY A 372 20.55 -1.92 -16.85
N THR A 373 20.36 -0.63 -17.11
CA THR A 373 19.14 0.10 -16.69
C THR A 373 17.94 -0.45 -17.44
N PHE A 374 16.86 -0.71 -16.71
CA PHE A 374 15.58 -1.23 -17.20
C PHE A 374 14.45 -0.33 -16.68
N GLY A 375 13.19 -0.72 -16.90
CA GLY A 375 12.03 0.08 -16.49
C GLY A 375 12.11 0.47 -15.00
N GLY A 376 11.75 -0.42 -14.08
CA GLY A 376 11.70 -0.09 -12.64
C GLY A 376 13.06 0.23 -11.97
N GLY A 377 14.20 0.09 -12.67
CA GLY A 377 15.53 0.11 -12.08
C GLY A 377 16.60 0.85 -12.89
N ALA A 378 17.43 1.65 -12.23
CA ALA A 378 18.49 2.43 -12.88
C ALA A 378 19.82 2.41 -12.11
N PHE A 379 20.92 2.35 -12.86
CA PHE A 379 22.27 2.26 -12.30
C PHE A 379 23.05 3.56 -12.50
N TYR A 380 23.72 4.02 -11.44
CA TYR A 380 24.54 5.23 -11.45
C TYR A 380 25.89 5.00 -10.76
N MET A 381 26.95 5.58 -11.30
CA MET A 381 28.23 5.69 -10.61
C MET A 381 28.34 7.05 -9.92
N GLN A 382 28.66 7.07 -8.63
CA GLN A 382 28.88 8.31 -7.88
C GLN A 382 30.19 8.99 -8.25
N LYS A 383 30.28 10.28 -7.96
CA LYS A 383 31.45 11.13 -8.26
C LYS A 383 32.74 10.68 -7.55
N ASP A 384 32.64 9.87 -6.50
CA ASP A 384 33.80 9.31 -5.80
C ASP A 384 34.51 8.18 -6.58
N GLY A 385 33.90 7.71 -7.68
CA GLY A 385 34.42 6.63 -8.53
C GLY A 385 34.46 5.26 -7.83
N LYS A 386 33.80 5.11 -6.68
CA LYS A 386 33.83 3.89 -5.85
C LYS A 386 32.45 3.39 -5.49
N THR A 387 31.45 4.27 -5.44
CA THR A 387 30.08 3.94 -5.04
C THR A 387 29.19 3.77 -6.26
N GLY A 388 28.73 2.54 -6.48
CA GLY A 388 27.61 2.29 -7.38
C GLY A 388 26.28 2.50 -6.68
N VAL A 389 25.26 2.89 -7.43
CA VAL A 389 23.88 3.00 -6.97
C VAL A 389 22.98 2.19 -7.89
N LEU A 390 22.10 1.39 -7.30
CA LEU A 390 20.91 0.84 -7.94
C LEU A 390 19.68 1.55 -7.33
N ALA A 391 19.03 2.40 -8.10
CA ALA A 391 17.71 2.91 -7.74
C ALA A 391 16.65 1.94 -8.27
N LEU A 392 15.83 1.37 -7.40
CA LEU A 392 14.89 0.30 -7.74
C LEU A 392 13.50 0.60 -7.15
N GLY A 393 12.60 1.11 -7.97
CA GLY A 393 11.25 1.49 -7.53
C GLY A 393 10.22 0.36 -7.56
N SER A 394 10.53 -0.76 -8.21
CA SER A 394 9.65 -1.93 -8.27
C SER A 394 10.45 -3.21 -8.55
N PHE A 395 9.98 -4.35 -8.04
CA PHE A 395 10.46 -5.69 -8.42
C PHE A 395 9.63 -6.30 -9.57
N SER A 396 8.91 -5.45 -10.29
CA SER A 396 8.15 -5.80 -11.48
C SER A 396 8.43 -4.82 -12.61
N ASP A 397 8.39 -5.34 -13.83
CA ASP A 397 8.54 -4.60 -15.07
C ASP A 397 7.73 -5.31 -16.17
N ASP A 398 7.52 -4.65 -17.31
CA ASP A 398 6.77 -5.21 -18.45
C ASP A 398 7.37 -6.53 -18.96
N ASP A 399 8.69 -6.67 -18.82
CA ASP A 399 9.48 -7.84 -19.20
C ASP A 399 10.42 -8.24 -18.05
N SER A 400 10.09 -9.37 -17.40
CA SER A 400 10.87 -9.92 -16.30
C SER A 400 12.26 -10.37 -16.73
N ASP A 401 12.43 -10.83 -17.96
CA ASP A 401 13.71 -11.35 -18.47
C ASP A 401 14.70 -10.22 -18.73
N VAL A 402 14.20 -9.10 -19.27
CA VAL A 402 14.95 -7.84 -19.41
C VAL A 402 15.37 -7.33 -18.04
N MET A 403 14.47 -7.33 -17.06
CA MET A 403 14.79 -6.92 -15.70
C MET A 403 15.88 -7.80 -15.05
N GLN A 404 15.76 -9.13 -15.12
CA GLN A 404 16.78 -10.06 -14.58
C GLN A 404 18.16 -9.82 -15.18
N SER A 405 18.21 -9.76 -16.52
CA SER A 405 19.45 -9.59 -17.27
C SER A 405 20.05 -8.20 -17.02
N GLY A 406 19.21 -7.17 -16.99
CA GLY A 406 19.61 -5.80 -16.70
C GLY A 406 20.18 -5.63 -15.29
N MET A 407 19.60 -6.29 -14.28
CA MET A 407 20.15 -6.29 -12.91
C MET A 407 21.59 -6.80 -12.87
N LEU A 408 21.87 -7.93 -13.53
CA LEU A 408 23.22 -8.49 -13.58
C LEU A 408 24.17 -7.59 -14.40
N GLU A 409 23.75 -7.16 -15.59
CA GLU A 409 24.55 -6.30 -16.46
C GLU A 409 24.92 -4.98 -15.77
N GLY A 410 23.97 -4.32 -15.12
CA GLY A 410 24.19 -3.06 -14.42
C GLY A 410 25.16 -3.19 -13.26
N LEU A 411 25.05 -4.25 -12.46
CA LEU A 411 26.00 -4.53 -11.38
C LEU A 411 27.40 -4.81 -11.93
N LEU A 412 27.53 -5.56 -13.02
CA LEU A 412 28.83 -5.82 -13.67
C LEU A 412 29.44 -4.54 -14.25
N ASN A 413 28.63 -3.67 -14.85
CA ASN A 413 29.10 -2.38 -15.37
C ASN A 413 29.57 -1.44 -14.25
N LEU A 414 28.89 -1.41 -13.11
CA LEU A 414 29.38 -0.72 -11.92
C LEU A 414 30.76 -1.23 -11.49
N LYS A 415 30.95 -2.55 -11.45
CA LYS A 415 32.24 -3.17 -11.12
C LYS A 415 33.32 -2.81 -12.13
N ALA A 416 33.01 -2.83 -13.41
CA ALA A 416 33.93 -2.47 -14.49
C ALA A 416 34.40 -1.01 -14.38
N LEU A 417 33.54 -0.11 -13.89
CA LEU A 417 33.88 1.29 -13.62
C LEU A 417 34.61 1.51 -12.29
N GLY A 418 34.88 0.45 -11.51
CA GLY A 418 35.65 0.51 -10.27
C GLY A 418 34.83 0.51 -8.98
N ALA A 419 33.52 0.24 -9.05
CA ALA A 419 32.67 0.23 -7.86
C ALA A 419 33.15 -0.84 -6.87
N THR A 420 33.37 -0.40 -5.63
CA THR A 420 33.75 -1.27 -4.50
C THR A 420 32.69 -1.28 -3.39
N GLN A 421 31.72 -0.37 -3.47
CA GLN A 421 30.57 -0.27 -2.57
C GLN A 421 29.29 0.00 -3.39
N LEU A 422 28.14 -0.41 -2.84
CA LEU A 422 26.84 -0.36 -3.51
C LEU A 422 25.79 0.26 -2.57
N ILE A 423 25.01 1.19 -3.10
CA ILE A 423 23.78 1.69 -2.49
C ILE A 423 22.62 1.12 -3.30
N ILE A 424 21.60 0.59 -2.62
CA ILE A 424 20.35 0.16 -3.25
C ILE A 424 19.24 1.04 -2.67
N ASP A 425 18.65 1.90 -3.49
CA ASP A 425 17.56 2.77 -3.08
C ASP A 425 16.22 2.14 -3.48
N VAL A 426 15.46 1.69 -2.49
CA VAL A 426 14.14 1.06 -2.62
C VAL A 426 13.02 1.95 -2.05
N THR A 427 13.25 3.26 -1.96
CA THR A 427 12.26 4.24 -1.49
C THR A 427 10.94 4.07 -2.27
N ASN A 428 9.82 3.92 -1.54
CA ASN A 428 8.46 3.68 -2.08
C ASN A 428 8.27 2.40 -2.92
N ASN A 429 9.19 1.43 -2.87
CA ASN A 429 9.05 0.20 -3.66
C ASN A 429 7.97 -0.73 -3.08
N GLY A 430 6.87 -0.91 -3.82
CA GLY A 430 5.70 -1.68 -3.40
C GLY A 430 5.81 -3.21 -3.54
N GLY A 431 6.96 -3.73 -3.98
CA GLY A 431 7.17 -5.14 -4.24
C GLY A 431 7.10 -5.50 -5.72
N GLY A 432 6.68 -6.72 -6.03
CA GLY A 432 6.68 -7.26 -7.38
C GLY A 432 6.95 -8.77 -7.39
N LEU A 433 7.71 -9.24 -8.38
CA LEU A 433 7.99 -10.67 -8.56
C LEU A 433 8.98 -11.18 -7.50
N ILE A 434 8.59 -12.24 -6.77
CA ILE A 434 9.38 -12.81 -5.67
C ILE A 434 10.74 -13.31 -6.17
N CYS A 435 10.75 -13.99 -7.31
CA CYS A 435 11.98 -14.58 -7.85
C CYS A 435 13.02 -13.54 -8.27
N ILE A 436 12.58 -12.33 -8.62
CA ILE A 436 13.48 -11.24 -8.97
C ILE A 436 14.16 -10.67 -7.72
N ALA A 437 13.43 -10.61 -6.60
CA ALA A 437 13.99 -10.27 -5.30
C ALA A 437 15.08 -11.27 -4.87
N HIS A 438 14.80 -12.58 -5.01
CA HIS A 438 15.77 -13.63 -4.69
C HIS A 438 16.97 -13.61 -5.66
N TRP A 439 16.73 -13.37 -6.96
CA TRP A 439 17.77 -13.19 -7.97
C TRP A 439 18.74 -12.07 -7.59
N LEU A 440 18.22 -10.89 -7.25
CA LEU A 440 19.04 -9.74 -6.88
C LEU A 440 19.92 -10.02 -5.65
N HIS A 441 19.37 -10.69 -4.62
CA HIS A 441 20.15 -11.15 -3.46
C HIS A 441 21.29 -12.08 -3.90
N ARG A 442 20.99 -13.12 -4.70
CA ARG A 442 21.97 -14.11 -5.17
C ARG A 442 23.11 -13.51 -5.98
N ILE A 443 22.84 -12.56 -6.88
CA ILE A 443 23.88 -11.99 -7.75
C ILE A 443 24.75 -10.94 -7.03
N ILE A 444 24.21 -10.23 -6.03
CA ILE A 444 25.01 -9.28 -5.24
C ILE A 444 26.01 -10.03 -4.36
N ILE A 445 25.51 -11.05 -3.64
CA ILE A 445 26.22 -11.68 -2.52
C ILE A 445 27.01 -12.93 -2.93
N GLY A 446 26.71 -13.53 -4.07
CA GLY A 446 27.37 -14.75 -4.53
C GLY A 446 26.80 -16.02 -3.86
N PRO A 447 27.34 -17.21 -4.22
CA PRO A 447 26.85 -18.49 -3.71
C PRO A 447 27.23 -18.71 -2.24
N LYS A 448 26.23 -19.00 -1.40
CA LYS A 448 26.34 -19.34 0.03
C LYS A 448 25.18 -20.25 0.45
N ASN A 449 25.17 -20.72 1.69
CA ASN A 449 24.02 -21.46 2.24
C ASN A 449 22.72 -20.64 2.35
N THR A 450 22.81 -19.31 2.29
CA THR A 450 21.68 -18.36 2.28
C THR A 450 21.19 -18.02 0.87
N THR A 451 21.91 -18.47 -0.17
CA THR A 451 21.61 -18.15 -1.57
C THR A 451 21.66 -19.38 -2.49
N VAL A 452 22.03 -20.55 -1.97
CA VAL A 452 22.17 -21.83 -2.68
C VAL A 452 21.47 -22.95 -1.88
N PRO A 453 20.54 -23.72 -2.48
CA PRO A 453 20.14 -23.64 -3.89
C PRO A 453 19.51 -22.29 -4.24
N LEU A 454 18.89 -21.61 -3.27
CA LEU A 454 18.13 -20.38 -3.46
C LEU A 454 18.31 -19.40 -2.31
N ALA A 455 17.89 -18.16 -2.56
CA ALA A 455 17.69 -17.13 -1.53
C ALA A 455 16.18 -17.01 -1.25
N GLY A 456 15.81 -16.40 -0.12
CA GLY A 456 14.41 -16.11 0.20
C GLY A 456 13.97 -16.65 1.54
N LEU A 457 12.65 -16.73 1.74
CA LEU A 457 12.07 -17.21 2.98
C LEU A 457 11.10 -18.36 2.73
N ASP A 458 11.21 -19.35 3.60
CA ASP A 458 10.25 -20.41 3.84
C ASP A 458 8.83 -19.85 4.02
N SER A 459 7.80 -20.54 3.51
CA SER A 459 6.42 -20.02 3.51
C SER A 459 5.35 -21.04 3.93
N LYS A 460 4.12 -20.55 4.15
CA LYS A 460 2.91 -21.37 4.31
C LYS A 460 1.69 -20.69 3.70
N ALA A 461 0.80 -21.50 3.13
CA ALA A 461 -0.55 -21.06 2.72
C ALA A 461 -1.58 -21.47 3.77
N ARG A 462 -2.69 -20.72 3.83
CA ARG A 462 -3.82 -21.11 4.69
C ARG A 462 -4.55 -22.32 4.10
N ASP A 463 -4.89 -23.27 4.95
CA ASP A 463 -5.43 -24.56 4.56
C ASP A 463 -6.92 -24.68 4.87
N GLY A 464 -7.74 -24.06 4.01
CA GLY A 464 -9.20 -24.12 4.07
C GLY A 464 -9.79 -25.32 3.31
N PRO A 465 -11.02 -25.78 3.64
CA PRO A 465 -11.64 -26.92 2.96
C PRO A 465 -11.83 -26.75 1.45
N LEU A 466 -12.06 -25.52 0.98
CA LEU A 466 -12.16 -25.23 -0.46
C LEU A 466 -10.78 -25.26 -1.13
N ALA A 467 -9.73 -24.72 -0.49
CA ALA A 467 -8.36 -24.78 -0.99
C ALA A 467 -7.89 -26.23 -1.19
N ARG A 468 -8.17 -27.13 -0.23
CA ARG A 468 -7.88 -28.57 -0.37
C ARG A 468 -8.59 -29.19 -1.57
N GLN A 469 -9.84 -28.81 -1.81
CA GLN A 469 -10.61 -29.30 -2.94
C GLN A 469 -10.06 -28.77 -4.27
N ILE A 470 -9.60 -27.52 -4.34
CA ILE A 470 -8.94 -26.97 -5.53
C ILE A 470 -7.74 -27.84 -5.90
N VAL A 471 -6.81 -28.07 -4.96
CA VAL A 471 -5.64 -28.94 -5.20
C VAL A 471 -6.08 -30.36 -5.60
N GLN A 472 -7.09 -30.91 -4.92
CA GLN A 472 -7.58 -32.26 -5.22
C GLN A 472 -8.19 -32.36 -6.64
N GLN A 473 -8.93 -31.35 -7.10
CA GLN A 473 -9.50 -31.33 -8.45
C GLN A 473 -8.41 -31.17 -9.51
N ILE A 474 -7.35 -30.41 -9.24
CA ILE A 474 -6.17 -30.34 -10.12
C ILE A 474 -5.58 -31.76 -10.28
N ILE A 475 -5.40 -32.48 -9.18
CA ILE A 475 -4.84 -33.85 -9.17
C ILE A 475 -5.76 -34.85 -9.88
N ASP A 476 -7.02 -34.96 -9.45
CA ASP A 476 -7.94 -36.03 -9.87
C ASP A 476 -8.32 -35.94 -11.34
N LYS A 477 -8.38 -34.71 -11.88
CA LYS A 477 -8.88 -34.43 -13.23
C LYS A 477 -7.81 -33.84 -14.17
N ASN A 478 -6.59 -33.61 -13.69
CA ASN A 478 -5.52 -32.96 -14.44
C ASN A 478 -5.98 -31.60 -15.04
N LEU A 479 -6.63 -30.77 -14.22
CA LEU A 479 -7.22 -29.49 -14.64
C LEU A 479 -6.20 -28.34 -14.73
N ASP A 480 -4.92 -28.59 -14.54
CA ASP A 480 -3.90 -27.57 -14.76
C ASP A 480 -2.58 -28.16 -15.29
N PRO A 481 -2.59 -28.70 -16.53
CA PRO A 481 -1.39 -29.33 -17.11
C PRO A 481 -0.29 -28.32 -17.45
N ASN A 482 -0.63 -27.04 -17.57
CA ASN A 482 0.30 -25.97 -17.94
C ASN A 482 0.89 -25.23 -16.72
N GLN A 483 0.47 -25.59 -15.49
CA GLN A 483 0.89 -24.92 -14.26
C GLN A 483 0.51 -23.43 -14.26
N ASP A 484 -0.71 -23.12 -14.73
CA ASP A 484 -1.28 -21.78 -14.74
C ASP A 484 -1.94 -21.42 -13.38
N LEU A 485 -2.24 -22.40 -12.53
CA LEU A 485 -2.93 -22.21 -11.25
C LEU A 485 -1.97 -22.19 -10.06
N MET A 486 -2.13 -21.23 -9.17
CA MET A 486 -1.34 -21.09 -7.95
C MET A 486 -1.43 -22.32 -7.06
N TYR A 487 -2.53 -23.06 -7.06
CA TYR A 487 -2.67 -24.27 -6.22
C TYR A 487 -2.02 -25.52 -6.81
N ASN A 488 -1.42 -25.47 -8.01
CA ASN A 488 -0.75 -26.61 -8.62
C ASN A 488 0.41 -27.12 -7.76
N PRO A 489 0.47 -28.42 -7.40
CA PRO A 489 1.55 -28.96 -6.57
C PRO A 489 2.95 -28.72 -7.12
N LEU A 490 3.12 -28.71 -8.45
CA LEU A 490 4.42 -28.63 -9.10
C LEU A 490 5.14 -27.29 -8.88
N HIS A 491 4.44 -26.25 -8.41
CA HIS A 491 5.03 -24.97 -8.06
C HIS A 491 5.85 -24.99 -6.78
N TYR A 492 5.59 -25.94 -5.87
CA TYR A 492 6.10 -25.89 -4.51
C TYR A 492 7.06 -27.03 -4.19
N SER A 493 7.90 -26.77 -3.21
CA SER A 493 8.76 -27.76 -2.58
C SER A 493 8.48 -27.81 -1.08
N ASP A 494 8.80 -28.93 -0.46
CA ASP A 494 8.76 -29.05 1.00
C ASP A 494 9.87 -28.22 1.67
N ALA A 495 9.90 -28.20 3.01
CA ALA A 495 10.91 -27.49 3.79
C ALA A 495 12.36 -27.99 3.56
N ASN A 496 12.55 -29.14 2.91
CA ASN A 496 13.87 -29.66 2.53
C ASN A 496 14.22 -29.32 1.07
N ASN A 497 13.40 -28.48 0.41
CA ASN A 497 13.48 -28.13 -1.00
C ASN A 497 13.35 -29.34 -1.92
N VAL A 498 12.54 -30.34 -1.53
CA VAL A 498 12.13 -31.44 -2.40
C VAL A 498 10.82 -31.05 -3.08
N GLN A 499 10.83 -30.99 -4.41
CA GLN A 499 9.65 -30.64 -5.21
C GLN A 499 8.51 -31.64 -5.00
N PHE A 500 7.28 -31.14 -4.83
CA PHE A 500 6.10 -31.99 -4.78
C PHE A 500 5.82 -32.63 -6.15
N SER A 501 5.27 -33.84 -6.12
CA SER A 501 4.76 -34.51 -7.32
C SER A 501 3.40 -33.95 -7.72
N ALA A 502 3.02 -34.15 -8.98
CA ALA A 502 1.70 -33.77 -9.49
C ALA A 502 0.51 -34.47 -8.79
N THR A 503 0.78 -35.46 -7.93
CA THR A 503 -0.23 -36.19 -7.16
C THR A 503 -0.28 -35.79 -5.68
N ASP A 504 0.61 -34.89 -5.24
CA ASP A 504 0.68 -34.49 -3.84
C ASP A 504 -0.31 -33.35 -3.56
N ASN A 505 -1.26 -33.59 -2.67
CA ASN A 505 -2.03 -32.50 -2.10
C ASN A 505 -1.19 -31.84 -1.00
N TRP A 506 -0.39 -30.84 -1.39
CA TRP A 506 0.60 -30.17 -0.52
C TRP A 506 0.01 -29.42 0.68
N LEU A 507 -1.33 -29.27 0.74
CA LEU A 507 -2.05 -28.77 1.90
C LEU A 507 -2.27 -29.86 2.99
N LEU A 508 -2.03 -31.14 2.68
CA LEU A 508 -2.24 -32.26 3.58
C LEU A 508 -0.92 -32.90 4.05
N PRO A 509 -0.84 -33.32 5.33
CA PRO A 509 -1.82 -33.08 6.40
C PRO A 509 -1.80 -31.60 6.89
N PRO A 510 -2.93 -31.07 7.38
CA PRO A 510 -3.00 -29.73 7.95
C PRO A 510 -2.08 -29.56 9.15
N VAL A 511 -1.44 -28.41 9.24
CA VAL A 511 -0.87 -27.90 10.49
C VAL A 511 -1.94 -27.08 11.21
N ASN A 512 -2.66 -27.73 12.12
CA ASN A 512 -3.68 -27.07 12.94
C ASN A 512 -3.04 -26.15 13.98
N VAL A 513 -3.57 -24.94 14.12
CA VAL A 513 -3.10 -23.93 15.07
C VAL A 513 -4.29 -23.25 15.74
N GLN A 514 -4.03 -22.60 16.88
CA GLN A 514 -5.00 -21.70 17.52
C GLN A 514 -4.38 -20.31 17.62
N ILE A 515 -4.99 -19.33 16.97
CA ILE A 515 -4.49 -17.95 16.90
C ILE A 515 -5.56 -17.05 17.50
N ASN A 516 -5.22 -16.26 18.53
CA ASN A 516 -6.14 -15.39 19.24
C ASN A 516 -7.44 -16.08 19.71
N GLY A 517 -7.37 -17.38 20.03
CA GLY A 517 -8.51 -18.19 20.46
C GLY A 517 -9.30 -18.84 19.32
N HIS A 518 -9.03 -18.50 18.06
CA HIS A 518 -9.67 -19.06 16.89
C HIS A 518 -8.87 -20.23 16.33
N ALA A 519 -9.55 -21.31 15.97
CA ALA A 519 -8.93 -22.43 15.26
C ALA A 519 -8.58 -22.00 13.83
N ASP A 520 -7.40 -22.39 13.37
CA ASP A 520 -6.95 -22.19 12.00
C ASP A 520 -6.12 -23.39 11.54
N ALA A 521 -5.87 -23.47 10.24
CA ALA A 521 -5.01 -24.49 9.67
C ALA A 521 -4.18 -23.91 8.53
N PHE A 522 -2.95 -24.40 8.40
CA PHE A 522 -2.02 -24.01 7.35
C PHE A 522 -1.44 -25.26 6.70
N SER A 523 -0.88 -25.08 5.51
CA SER A 523 -0.05 -26.09 4.87
C SER A 523 1.12 -26.50 5.77
N GLN A 524 1.75 -27.63 5.43
CA GLN A 524 3.13 -27.85 5.86
C GLN A 524 4.03 -26.72 5.38
N ARG A 525 5.23 -26.64 5.95
CA ARG A 525 6.21 -25.63 5.54
C ARG A 525 6.59 -25.87 4.08
N LEU A 526 6.49 -24.82 3.28
CA LEU A 526 6.99 -24.78 1.91
C LEU A 526 8.39 -24.19 1.94
N GLY A 527 9.31 -24.81 1.19
CA GLY A 527 10.66 -24.31 1.01
C GLY A 527 10.69 -23.00 0.23
N GLN A 528 11.91 -22.52 -0.03
CA GLN A 528 12.10 -21.33 -0.85
C GLN A 528 11.73 -21.65 -2.31
N ASP A 529 10.84 -20.84 -2.88
CA ASP A 529 10.48 -20.95 -4.29
C ASP A 529 11.50 -20.19 -5.16
N CYS A 530 11.43 -20.40 -6.49
CA CYS A 530 12.28 -19.78 -7.52
C CYS A 530 13.55 -20.55 -7.88
N GLN A 531 13.41 -21.84 -8.22
CA GLN A 531 14.48 -22.72 -8.71
C GLN A 531 15.38 -22.08 -9.79
N PRO A 532 16.63 -22.56 -9.97
CA PRO A 532 17.55 -22.00 -10.96
C PRO A 532 17.00 -21.91 -12.39
N GLU A 533 16.02 -22.75 -12.74
CA GLU A 533 15.35 -22.72 -14.06
C GLU A 533 14.49 -21.47 -14.28
N PHE A 534 14.14 -20.72 -13.23
CA PHE A 534 13.43 -19.44 -13.33
C PHE A 534 14.33 -18.26 -13.72
N PHE A 535 15.66 -18.46 -13.74
CA PHE A 535 16.61 -17.42 -14.09
C PHE A 535 17.01 -17.49 -15.56
N THR A 536 16.98 -16.34 -16.23
CA THR A 536 17.33 -16.24 -17.66
C THR A 536 18.81 -16.50 -17.93
N THR A 537 19.65 -16.35 -16.92
CA THR A 537 21.10 -16.44 -17.02
C THR A 537 21.69 -17.11 -15.78
N THR A 538 22.85 -17.73 -15.94
CA THR A 538 23.57 -18.34 -14.82
C THR A 538 24.05 -17.25 -13.85
N PRO A 539 23.73 -17.33 -12.54
CA PRO A 539 24.23 -16.36 -11.57
C PRO A 539 25.76 -16.47 -11.43
N PRO A 540 26.47 -15.38 -11.11
CA PRO A 540 27.91 -15.43 -10.87
C PRO A 540 28.32 -16.40 -9.76
N ASP A 541 29.46 -17.07 -9.95
CA ASP A 541 30.06 -18.00 -8.96
C ASP A 541 30.78 -17.28 -7.81
N VAL A 542 30.87 -15.96 -7.87
CA VAL A 542 31.49 -15.10 -6.85
C VAL A 542 30.59 -13.93 -6.53
N ALA A 543 30.70 -13.40 -5.31
CA ALA A 543 30.02 -12.19 -4.89
C ALA A 543 30.45 -10.99 -5.77
N LEU A 544 29.50 -10.21 -6.28
CA LEU A 544 29.81 -8.95 -6.95
C LEU A 544 30.21 -7.87 -5.95
N PHE A 545 29.54 -7.83 -4.79
CA PHE A 545 29.85 -6.92 -3.69
C PHE A 545 29.96 -7.66 -2.36
N ASN A 546 30.84 -7.18 -1.48
CA ASN A 546 30.90 -7.65 -0.11
C ASN A 546 29.73 -7.03 0.68
N SER A 547 28.95 -7.82 1.43
CA SER A 547 27.78 -7.32 2.17
C SER A 547 28.10 -6.14 3.10
N SER A 548 29.28 -6.12 3.71
CA SER A 548 29.76 -4.99 4.55
C SER A 548 30.01 -3.68 3.78
N LYS A 549 29.91 -3.70 2.45
CA LYS A 549 30.03 -2.57 1.52
C LYS A 549 28.73 -2.31 0.74
N VAL A 550 27.64 -2.97 1.12
CA VAL A 550 26.31 -2.74 0.58
C VAL A 550 25.47 -2.05 1.65
N ILE A 551 24.68 -1.05 1.25
CA ILE A 551 23.62 -0.48 2.07
C ILE A 551 22.31 -0.46 1.28
N ILE A 552 21.18 -0.55 1.98
CA ILE A 552 19.85 -0.39 1.40
C ILE A 552 19.20 0.85 2.03
N ILE A 553 18.70 1.74 1.19
CA ILE A 553 17.99 2.97 1.56
C ILE A 553 16.49 2.75 1.31
N SER A 554 15.67 3.10 2.29
CA SER A 554 14.20 3.00 2.25
C SER A 554 13.60 4.21 2.97
N ASN A 555 12.29 4.43 2.84
CA ASN A 555 11.49 5.34 3.67
C ASN A 555 10.49 4.58 4.57
N GLY A 556 10.73 3.28 4.75
CA GLY A 556 9.85 2.34 5.46
C GLY A 556 8.71 1.79 4.60
N ARG A 557 8.51 2.29 3.38
CA ARG A 557 7.43 1.85 2.46
C ARG A 557 7.85 0.73 1.50
N CYS A 558 9.06 0.18 1.67
CA CYS A 558 9.46 -1.04 1.00
C CYS A 558 8.53 -2.18 1.43
N ALA A 559 7.75 -2.72 0.49
CA ALA A 559 6.69 -3.69 0.75
C ALA A 559 6.86 -4.98 -0.07
N SER A 560 6.27 -6.05 0.44
CA SER A 560 6.11 -7.34 -0.22
C SER A 560 7.45 -7.92 -0.70
N SER A 561 7.66 -8.20 -1.99
CA SER A 561 8.95 -8.69 -2.50
C SER A 561 10.14 -7.78 -2.17
N CYS A 562 9.93 -6.47 -2.05
CA CYS A 562 10.98 -5.56 -1.59
C CYS A 562 11.37 -5.85 -0.14
N SER A 563 10.38 -6.12 0.71
CA SER A 563 10.62 -6.49 2.11
C SER A 563 11.35 -7.82 2.20
N LEU A 564 10.95 -8.83 1.42
CA LEU A 564 11.66 -10.11 1.36
C LEU A 564 13.16 -9.92 1.04
N PHE A 565 13.47 -9.15 -0.02
CA PHE A 565 14.85 -8.80 -0.37
C PHE A 565 15.58 -8.04 0.75
N SER A 566 14.95 -7.01 1.32
CA SER A 566 15.56 -6.16 2.33
C SER A 566 15.84 -6.93 3.63
N ILE A 567 14.92 -7.83 4.01
CA ILE A 567 15.02 -8.66 5.20
C ILE A 567 16.14 -9.69 5.05
N THR A 568 16.20 -10.43 3.95
CA THR A 568 17.26 -11.44 3.76
C THR A 568 18.64 -10.77 3.67
N MET A 569 18.75 -9.65 2.96
CA MET A 569 19.99 -8.86 2.93
C MET A 569 20.40 -8.34 4.32
N ALA A 570 19.46 -7.83 5.11
CA ALA A 570 19.76 -7.32 6.45
C ALA A 570 20.12 -8.44 7.44
N LYS A 571 19.27 -9.45 7.56
CA LYS A 571 19.34 -10.47 8.62
C LYS A 571 20.31 -11.60 8.30
N GLU A 572 20.39 -12.05 7.04
CA GLU A 572 21.30 -13.14 6.65
C GLU A 572 22.70 -12.63 6.30
N GLU A 573 22.81 -11.44 5.69
CA GLU A 573 24.08 -10.95 5.14
C GLU A 573 24.68 -9.78 5.93
N GLY A 574 23.95 -9.21 6.88
CA GLY A 574 24.39 -8.08 7.70
C GLY A 574 24.48 -6.76 6.95
N VAL A 575 23.75 -6.62 5.82
CA VAL A 575 23.66 -5.39 5.03
C VAL A 575 23.00 -4.30 5.89
N LYS A 576 23.53 -3.08 5.81
CA LYS A 576 23.05 -1.98 6.64
C LYS A 576 21.84 -1.29 6.01
N MET A 577 20.84 -1.02 6.85
CA MET A 577 19.55 -0.47 6.47
C MET A 577 19.43 0.98 6.91
N VAL A 578 19.13 1.87 5.97
CA VAL A 578 18.91 3.30 6.21
C VAL A 578 17.45 3.63 5.92
N VAL A 579 16.77 4.23 6.89
CA VAL A 579 15.46 4.86 6.66
C VAL A 579 15.64 6.36 6.53
N VAL A 580 15.08 6.96 5.48
CA VAL A 580 15.09 8.41 5.27
C VAL A 580 13.84 9.04 5.86
N GLY A 581 14.04 10.04 6.73
CA GLY A 581 12.96 10.76 7.38
C GLY A 581 12.25 9.97 8.47
N GLY A 582 11.06 10.44 8.83
CA GLY A 582 10.30 9.88 9.95
C GLY A 582 10.62 10.53 11.29
N LYS A 583 9.68 10.37 12.22
CA LYS A 583 9.70 11.00 13.54
C LYS A 583 10.76 10.34 14.42
N ASN A 584 11.59 11.13 15.08
CA ASN A 584 12.77 10.67 15.81
C ASN A 584 12.47 9.88 17.11
N ASP A 585 11.27 10.03 17.66
CA ASP A 585 10.78 9.30 18.84
C ASP A 585 9.84 8.15 18.47
N VAL A 586 9.70 7.83 17.17
CA VAL A 586 9.00 6.67 16.66
C VAL A 586 10.02 5.76 16.01
N GLN A 587 10.04 4.48 16.40
CA GLN A 587 10.89 3.48 15.77
C GLN A 587 10.59 3.43 14.27
N GLN A 588 11.63 3.62 13.45
CA GLN A 588 11.53 3.49 12.00
C GLN A 588 11.94 2.07 11.60
N GLU A 589 11.09 1.45 10.79
CA GLU A 589 11.32 0.14 10.19
C GLU A 589 11.75 0.33 8.73
N TYR A 590 12.69 -0.47 8.24
CA TYR A 590 13.17 -0.34 6.85
C TYR A 590 12.19 -0.90 5.82
N CYS A 591 11.18 -1.67 6.26
CA CYS A 591 10.13 -2.21 5.43
C CYS A 591 8.78 -2.15 6.15
N GLY A 592 7.69 -2.19 5.38
CA GLY A 592 6.37 -1.83 5.88
C GLY A 592 5.28 -2.89 5.74
N THR A 593 5.47 -3.90 4.89
CA THR A 593 4.53 -5.03 4.72
C THR A 593 5.32 -6.21 4.16
N VAL A 594 5.30 -7.37 4.82
CA VAL A 594 6.17 -8.49 4.40
C VAL A 594 5.46 -9.47 3.46
N GLY A 595 4.38 -10.08 3.92
CA GLY A 595 3.65 -11.10 3.17
C GLY A 595 4.48 -12.36 2.89
N GLY A 596 4.35 -12.87 1.68
CA GLY A 596 5.05 -14.06 1.18
C GLY A 596 4.52 -14.47 -0.19
N GLN A 597 3.24 -14.22 -0.44
CA GLN A 597 2.68 -14.11 -1.79
C GLN A 597 1.33 -13.39 -1.70
N SER A 598 1.11 -12.46 -2.62
CA SER A 598 -0.14 -11.71 -2.75
C SER A 598 -1.04 -12.32 -3.81
N ALA A 599 -2.35 -12.28 -3.60
CA ALA A 599 -3.36 -12.61 -4.61
C ALA A 599 -4.56 -11.67 -4.48
N ASP A 600 -5.53 -11.82 -5.37
CA ASP A 600 -6.79 -11.12 -5.31
C ASP A 600 -7.99 -12.03 -5.58
N PHE A 601 -9.20 -11.51 -5.34
CA PHE A 601 -10.45 -12.23 -5.53
C PHE A 601 -10.56 -12.84 -6.94
N SER A 602 -10.19 -12.12 -8.00
CA SER A 602 -10.28 -12.63 -9.37
C SER A 602 -9.31 -13.80 -9.61
N SER A 603 -8.13 -13.78 -8.99
CA SER A 603 -7.20 -14.92 -9.01
C SER A 603 -7.81 -16.12 -8.29
N ILE A 604 -8.32 -15.94 -7.07
CA ILE A 604 -8.96 -17.03 -6.31
C ILE A 604 -10.21 -17.57 -7.02
N ASP A 605 -11.01 -16.70 -7.65
CA ASP A 605 -12.18 -17.11 -8.42
C ASP A 605 -11.79 -17.86 -9.70
N THR A 606 -10.63 -17.54 -10.30
CA THR A 606 -10.04 -18.30 -11.42
C THR A 606 -9.63 -19.70 -11.00
N GLU A 607 -9.00 -19.86 -9.84
CA GLU A 607 -8.71 -21.18 -9.23
C GLU A 607 -9.99 -22.01 -9.12
N ILE A 608 -11.05 -21.42 -8.56
CA ILE A 608 -12.33 -22.08 -8.29
C ILE A 608 -13.07 -22.45 -9.59
N LYS A 609 -13.14 -21.54 -10.55
CA LYS A 609 -13.83 -21.76 -11.83
C LYS A 609 -13.11 -22.81 -12.67
N THR A 610 -11.78 -22.69 -12.80
CA THR A 610 -10.95 -23.65 -13.54
C THR A 610 -11.02 -25.05 -12.94
N THR A 611 -11.10 -25.15 -11.61
CA THR A 611 -11.28 -26.43 -10.90
C THR A 611 -12.72 -26.91 -10.76
N GLN A 612 -13.68 -26.22 -11.40
CA GLN A 612 -15.10 -26.58 -11.44
C GLN A 612 -15.78 -26.64 -10.06
N LEU A 613 -15.37 -25.75 -9.14
CA LEU A 613 -15.85 -25.72 -7.76
C LEU A 613 -16.82 -24.56 -7.45
N LYS A 614 -17.28 -23.84 -8.47
CA LYS A 614 -18.14 -22.66 -8.28
C LYS A 614 -19.50 -22.98 -7.65
N ASP A 615 -20.00 -24.21 -7.80
CA ASP A 615 -21.24 -24.68 -7.16
C ASP A 615 -21.07 -25.00 -5.66
N SER A 616 -19.85 -24.93 -5.12
CA SER A 616 -19.58 -25.13 -3.70
C SER A 616 -20.18 -24.00 -2.85
N SER A 617 -20.83 -24.35 -1.73
CA SER A 617 -21.30 -23.36 -0.75
C SER A 617 -20.19 -22.47 -0.17
N LEU A 618 -18.92 -22.93 -0.23
CA LEU A 618 -17.75 -22.20 0.22
C LEU A 618 -17.20 -21.22 -0.83
N ALA A 619 -17.57 -21.38 -2.10
CA ALA A 619 -17.09 -20.52 -3.18
C ALA A 619 -17.73 -19.13 -3.07
N PRO A 620 -16.95 -18.03 -3.18
CA PRO A 620 -17.53 -16.69 -3.32
C PRO A 620 -18.38 -16.64 -4.59
N PRO A 621 -19.52 -15.94 -4.60
CA PRO A 621 -20.26 -15.68 -5.83
C PRO A 621 -19.47 -14.74 -6.74
N ASP A 622 -19.94 -14.51 -7.97
CA ASP A 622 -19.40 -13.45 -8.81
C ASP A 622 -19.78 -12.09 -8.22
N LEU A 623 -18.84 -11.16 -8.25
CA LEU A 623 -18.99 -9.80 -7.78
C LEU A 623 -19.84 -9.00 -8.77
N LEU A 624 -20.81 -8.25 -8.23
CA LEU A 624 -21.78 -7.45 -9.01
C LEU A 624 -21.39 -5.98 -9.17
N VAL A 625 -20.19 -5.61 -8.74
CA VAL A 625 -19.62 -4.27 -8.86
C VAL A 625 -18.20 -4.34 -9.40
N ASN A 626 -17.67 -3.24 -9.92
CA ASN A 626 -16.25 -3.13 -10.25
C ASN A 626 -15.40 -2.98 -8.98
N GLY A 627 -15.27 -4.07 -8.22
CA GLY A 627 -14.53 -4.11 -6.96
C GLY A 627 -13.33 -5.04 -7.04
N VAL A 628 -12.35 -4.76 -6.18
CA VAL A 628 -11.14 -5.53 -5.98
C VAL A 628 -10.99 -5.82 -4.50
N GLN A 629 -10.73 -7.08 -4.19
CA GLN A 629 -10.39 -7.57 -2.85
C GLN A 629 -9.05 -8.30 -2.95
N GLY A 630 -7.99 -7.77 -2.35
CA GLY A 630 -6.72 -8.51 -2.26
C GLY A 630 -6.59 -9.32 -0.99
N VAL A 631 -5.64 -10.25 -1.02
CA VAL A 631 -5.27 -11.10 0.12
C VAL A 631 -3.77 -11.35 0.13
N ASN A 632 -3.19 -11.42 1.34
CA ASN A 632 -1.95 -12.13 1.56
C ASN A 632 -2.22 -13.65 1.56
N TRP A 633 -1.85 -14.33 0.48
CA TRP A 633 -2.13 -15.74 0.21
C TRP A 633 -1.12 -16.69 0.89
N ARG A 634 0.15 -16.27 0.99
CA ARG A 634 1.18 -16.98 1.78
C ARG A 634 1.86 -16.07 2.78
N LEU A 635 2.19 -16.61 3.95
CA LEU A 635 3.09 -15.99 4.92
C LEU A 635 4.50 -16.51 4.71
N SER A 636 5.48 -15.60 4.64
CA SER A 636 6.89 -15.94 4.84
C SER A 636 7.23 -16.04 6.32
N PHE A 637 8.21 -16.86 6.64
CA PHE A 637 8.67 -17.13 8.00
C PHE A 637 10.08 -16.63 8.21
N GLY A 638 10.39 -16.29 9.45
CA GLY A 638 11.52 -15.41 9.69
C GLY A 638 12.89 -16.03 9.77
N VAL A 639 13.88 -15.14 9.68
CA VAL A 639 15.30 -15.49 9.79
C VAL A 639 15.71 -15.61 11.27
N ASP A 640 15.28 -14.67 12.10
CA ASP A 640 15.65 -14.65 13.53
C ASP A 640 14.87 -15.71 14.33
N ASP A 641 13.55 -15.81 14.06
CA ASP A 641 12.70 -16.89 14.55
C ASP A 641 11.98 -17.60 13.38
N PRO A 642 12.49 -18.76 12.91
CA PRO A 642 11.89 -19.50 11.80
C PRO A 642 10.58 -20.20 12.16
N THR A 643 10.17 -20.16 13.43
CA THR A 643 8.89 -20.73 13.88
C THR A 643 7.73 -19.75 13.75
N GLN A 644 8.02 -18.45 13.61
CA GLN A 644 7.02 -17.38 13.53
C GLN A 644 6.99 -16.73 12.14
N PRO A 645 5.83 -16.21 11.70
CA PRO A 645 5.76 -15.39 10.49
C PRO A 645 6.74 -14.21 10.57
N GLU A 646 7.45 -13.95 9.48
CA GLU A 646 8.43 -12.84 9.40
C GLU A 646 7.74 -11.48 9.51
N ALA A 647 6.48 -11.40 9.07
CA ALA A 647 5.68 -10.20 9.15
C ALA A 647 5.60 -9.66 10.59
N TRP A 648 5.62 -10.54 11.60
CA TRP A 648 5.52 -10.17 13.03
C TRP A 648 6.87 -10.20 13.74
N GLN A 649 7.94 -9.89 13.01
CA GLN A 649 9.27 -9.69 13.57
C GLN A 649 9.67 -8.23 13.40
N ASN A 650 10.68 -7.79 14.14
CA ASN A 650 11.12 -6.40 14.07
C ASN A 650 12.09 -6.19 12.89
N HIS A 651 12.04 -5.03 12.25
CA HIS A 651 12.84 -4.66 11.08
C HIS A 651 13.50 -3.27 11.24
N PRO A 652 14.14 -3.00 12.40
CA PRO A 652 14.57 -1.65 12.72
C PRO A 652 15.66 -1.19 11.75
N ALA A 653 15.60 0.06 11.33
CA ALA A 653 16.70 0.66 10.58
C ALA A 653 17.97 0.74 11.44
N ASP A 654 19.14 0.50 10.84
CA ASP A 654 20.43 0.77 11.50
C ASP A 654 20.68 2.27 11.65
N LEU A 655 20.19 3.06 10.68
CA LEU A 655 20.24 4.52 10.69
C LEU A 655 18.89 5.09 10.27
N ASN A 656 18.33 5.96 11.10
CA ASN A 656 17.31 6.90 10.68
C ASN A 656 18.01 8.20 10.22
N LEU A 657 18.06 8.45 8.91
CA LEU A 657 18.64 9.65 8.31
C LEU A 657 17.62 10.80 8.36
N PRO A 658 17.81 11.83 9.20
CA PRO A 658 16.88 12.95 9.27
C PRO A 658 16.86 13.72 7.95
N LEU A 659 15.65 14.03 7.46
CA LEU A 659 15.50 14.93 6.31
C LEU A 659 15.77 16.37 6.72
N THR A 660 16.52 17.07 5.89
CA THR A 660 16.75 18.53 5.96
C THR A 660 16.22 19.15 4.66
N PRO A 661 16.15 20.49 4.55
CA PRO A 661 15.77 21.15 3.29
C PRO A 661 16.64 20.75 2.09
N ASP A 662 17.90 20.33 2.31
CA ASP A 662 18.81 19.94 1.22
C ASP A 662 18.66 18.45 0.82
N LEU A 663 18.06 17.62 1.69
CA LEU A 663 17.89 16.19 1.48
C LEU A 663 16.49 15.80 1.01
N VAL A 664 15.47 16.56 1.40
CA VAL A 664 14.07 16.25 1.08
C VAL A 664 13.88 16.11 -0.43
N ASN A 665 13.26 14.99 -0.84
CA ASN A 665 12.98 14.66 -2.24
C ASN A 665 14.19 14.72 -3.18
N ASN A 666 15.40 14.51 -2.67
CA ASN A 666 16.63 14.58 -3.44
C ASN A 666 17.43 13.27 -3.33
N PRO A 667 17.16 12.27 -4.19
CA PRO A 667 17.87 10.98 -4.15
C PRO A 667 19.39 11.14 -4.20
N VAL A 668 19.91 12.05 -5.04
CA VAL A 668 21.36 12.24 -5.20
C VAL A 668 22.01 12.74 -3.91
N ALA A 669 21.37 13.71 -3.25
CA ALA A 669 21.85 14.22 -1.97
C ALA A 669 21.76 13.16 -0.87
N ILE A 670 20.69 12.37 -0.85
CA ILE A 670 20.50 11.24 0.07
C ILE A 670 21.59 10.18 -0.13
N TRP A 671 21.91 9.79 -1.36
CA TRP A 671 22.97 8.82 -1.64
C TRP A 671 24.33 9.32 -1.17
N GLY A 672 24.60 10.62 -1.34
CA GLY A 672 25.81 11.28 -0.86
C GLY A 672 25.90 11.32 0.66
N SER A 673 24.86 11.79 1.36
CA SER A 673 24.87 11.93 2.82
C SER A 673 24.66 10.60 3.54
N GLY A 674 23.57 9.88 3.24
CA GLY A 674 23.23 8.60 3.86
C GLY A 674 24.24 7.50 3.56
N GLY A 675 24.76 7.46 2.33
CA GLY A 675 25.82 6.53 1.93
C GLY A 675 27.12 6.76 2.70
N VAL A 676 27.57 8.01 2.80
CA VAL A 676 28.83 8.34 3.48
C VAL A 676 28.71 8.18 4.99
N GLU A 677 27.60 8.60 5.60
CA GLU A 677 27.40 8.54 7.05
C GLU A 677 27.24 7.10 7.54
N THR A 678 26.45 6.27 6.85
CA THR A 678 26.26 4.86 7.21
C THR A 678 27.53 4.04 7.02
N ILE A 679 28.27 4.25 5.92
CA ILE A 679 29.56 3.58 5.70
C ILE A 679 30.58 4.02 6.75
N ARG A 680 30.50 5.26 7.23
CA ARG A 680 31.35 5.74 8.34
C ARG A 680 30.98 5.07 9.66
N LEU A 681 29.69 4.94 9.99
CA LEU A 681 29.21 4.23 11.17
C LEU A 681 29.60 2.74 11.14
N ALA A 682 29.41 2.07 10.00
CA ALA A 682 29.79 0.67 9.80
C ALA A 682 31.31 0.43 9.92
N ARG A 683 32.15 1.43 9.57
CA ARG A 683 33.61 1.38 9.78
C ARG A 683 34.00 1.65 11.24
N GLY A 684 33.26 2.50 11.95
CA GLY A 684 33.51 2.82 13.36
C GLY A 684 33.17 1.69 14.33
N SER A 685 32.16 0.86 14.02
CA SER A 685 31.83 -0.34 14.79
C SER A 685 32.76 -1.53 14.53
N GLY A 686 33.65 -1.43 13.53
CA GLY A 686 34.56 -2.51 13.10
C GLY A 686 35.88 -2.61 13.88
N SER A 687 36.14 -1.72 14.85
CA SER A 687 37.34 -1.73 15.68
C SER A 687 36.98 -1.64 17.17
N ASP A 688 36.49 -2.75 17.75
CA ASP A 688 36.62 -3.14 19.18
C ASP A 688 35.54 -4.13 19.64
N SER A 689 35.31 -5.23 18.92
CA SER A 689 34.49 -6.35 19.45
C SER A 689 35.19 -7.70 19.52
N SER A 690 36.46 -7.79 19.13
CA SER A 690 37.28 -8.99 19.31
C SER A 690 38.01 -9.03 20.66
N ARG A 691 37.41 -8.54 21.76
CA ARG A 691 37.92 -8.80 23.11
C ARG A 691 36.91 -8.60 24.25
N ALA A 692 35.88 -9.42 24.31
CA ALA A 692 35.23 -9.73 25.59
C ALA A 692 34.74 -11.17 25.62
N THR A 693 35.62 -12.03 26.13
CA THR A 693 35.39 -13.42 26.48
C THR A 693 34.20 -13.60 27.43
N ARG A 694 33.46 -14.69 27.18
CA ARG A 694 32.55 -15.39 28.10
C ARG A 694 32.95 -15.23 29.57
N ASN A 695 32.04 -14.67 30.39
CA ASN A 695 31.83 -15.09 31.77
C ASN A 695 30.48 -14.56 32.25
N SER A 696 29.42 -15.35 32.08
CA SER A 696 28.15 -15.13 32.74
C SER A 696 28.28 -15.52 34.22
N LYS A 697 28.33 -14.54 35.12
CA LYS A 697 27.93 -14.73 36.51
C LYS A 697 26.69 -13.91 36.78
N HIS A 698 25.65 -14.61 37.23
CA HIS A 698 24.40 -14.07 37.71
C HIS A 698 24.59 -12.85 38.63
N SER A 699 23.91 -11.75 38.30
CA SER A 699 23.47 -10.78 39.29
C SER A 699 22.03 -10.37 38.98
N LYS A 700 21.19 -10.45 40.01
CA LYS A 700 19.75 -10.15 39.98
C LYS A 700 19.52 -8.65 39.70
N PRO A 701 18.46 -8.25 38.98
CA PRO A 701 18.15 -6.84 38.82
C PRO A 701 17.54 -6.25 40.10
N SER A 702 18.10 -5.12 40.55
CA SER A 702 17.54 -4.30 41.62
C SER A 702 16.32 -3.53 41.12
N ARG A 703 15.25 -3.57 41.91
CA ARG A 703 14.02 -2.80 41.73
C ARG A 703 14.30 -1.29 41.68
N THR A 704 13.85 -0.63 40.62
CA THR A 704 13.56 0.79 40.64
C THR A 704 12.13 1.01 40.14
N LYS A 705 11.36 1.73 40.94
CA LYS A 705 9.90 1.90 40.87
C LYS A 705 9.49 2.68 39.63
N TYR A 706 8.66 2.08 38.78
CA TYR A 706 7.79 2.82 37.85
C TYR A 706 6.58 3.34 38.63
N TYR A 707 6.35 4.65 38.55
CA TYR A 707 5.10 5.26 39.01
C TYR A 707 4.00 4.91 38.00
N ASN A 708 3.03 4.12 38.46
CA ASN A 708 1.76 3.91 37.79
C ASN A 708 1.00 5.24 37.68
N SER A 709 0.72 5.70 36.46
CA SER A 709 -0.47 6.50 36.20
C SER A 709 -1.44 5.65 35.40
N THR A 710 -2.48 5.20 36.09
CA THR A 710 -3.56 4.40 35.54
C THR A 710 -4.52 5.37 34.85
N ILE A 711 -4.47 5.48 33.52
CA ILE A 711 -5.55 6.08 32.74
C ILE A 711 -6.55 4.96 32.45
N THR A 712 -7.59 4.89 33.26
CA THR A 712 -8.79 4.10 32.97
C THR A 712 -9.56 4.77 31.84
N MET A 713 -9.47 4.24 30.61
CA MET A 713 -10.46 4.52 29.57
C MET A 713 -11.69 3.62 29.82
N ARG A 714 -12.63 4.14 30.60
CA ARG A 714 -14.05 3.85 30.41
C ARG A 714 -14.66 5.14 29.90
N ASP A 715 -15.02 5.15 28.62
CA ASP A 715 -16.36 5.55 28.18
C ASP A 715 -16.47 5.36 26.67
N HIS A 716 -17.37 4.45 26.31
CA HIS A 716 -17.93 4.37 24.98
C HIS A 716 -18.69 5.66 24.70
N HIS A 717 -18.15 6.51 23.82
CA HIS A 717 -18.97 7.43 23.06
C HIS A 717 -18.54 7.44 21.59
N ARG A 718 -19.55 7.25 20.75
CA ARG A 718 -19.55 7.42 19.29
C ARG A 718 -18.72 8.63 18.90
N LEU A 719 -17.70 8.42 18.08
CA LEU A 719 -17.21 9.44 17.16
C LEU A 719 -17.95 9.22 15.84
N GLU A 720 -19.13 9.84 15.74
CA GLU A 720 -19.60 10.34 14.45
C GLU A 720 -18.65 11.46 14.01
N TRP A 721 -18.55 11.70 12.69
CA TRP A 721 -17.92 12.83 11.97
C TRP A 721 -16.71 12.52 11.06
N TRP A 722 -17.03 12.69 9.75
CA TRP A 722 -16.27 12.83 8.50
C TRP A 722 -15.78 11.57 7.74
#